data_AF-A0A085WEI6-F1
#
_entry.id   AF-A0A085WEI6-F1
#
_cell.length_a   1.000
_cell.length_b   1.000
_cell.length_c   1.000
_cell.angle_alpha   90.00
_cell.angle_beta   90.00
_cell.angle_gamma   90.00
#
_symmetry.space_group_name_H-M   'P 1'
#
loop_
_entity.id
_entity.type
_entity.pdbx_description
1 polymer ?
#
loop_
_entity_poly.entity_id
_entity_poly.type
_entity_poly.pdbx_seq_one_letter_code
_entity_poly.pdbx_strand_id
1 'polypeptide(L)'
;MRHAMKLTACLALLLAAVSHAIVPTKPGYNSLASKAFFKPELSLPIINTPLQTAQAKMSLRQADVWNDFFARNGKDWNVYLDVRTGSATSIQGSLPLIPGKGTGNQVTLSSLQRSLGRTVSEVTPAVVGDLIFKFIADNAAAIGVDPLQLGEPRVTQVSDVLWQISIPQQVQGVPVRHSRLAATINSGNLVLLGTEAWATTSLSIKPTKQAADAIDSAGEFLGMIETPGDLWQKPALEVLPTVRSDTQAFGQGYTHRLVWTYGFRNPGENESWQVSVDAQTGEVLAFEDSNHYLEAKVKGGIYPSTNTGICPTEATCGTMQPESPMPWADTGFAAPNNFTNGAGVYNYSGTGTAQTSLNGKYVKITDTCGAPTFSSATGSIDMGGVNNDHDCTTGGGGPGNTPAARSCFYEINKLTEQARGWLPTNTWLQGQLTANVNLTQTCNAFYSPSDGTINFYKSGGGCRNTGEIGAVFDHEWGHAIDDNDSGGALSNSSEGYADIVGIYRLQTSCVGHGFFWTTSDGCGQTADGTGYNVDESQVSGQPWCATDCSGVRDADYAKHNPATPQTPQNFVCPRCSSGTGPCGKQVHCAAGPTRQAAWDFVSRDLRAAPFNYDANTAFVVANKVFYQGSGNVGTWHGCDCTANTADGCGATNGYMQWLAADDDDGNLANGTPHMTAIYAAFNRHGIACSTPTAVTSGCAAGPSSAPSAFATPNEGSVSLSWNSVGGASSYWVMKTEGFAGCNFGKANIATVTGTSYTDPEVANGRQYCYSVVAAGSNASCYSPASTCTCVTPACAPPSSLPAAVGPSDGSTAVDFYATLDWSDVEGTRYEVQVATDAAFTHVVRSAQGLTTSQWSITPGLPPTATHYWRVRAVTSCGGASTWSAPASFTTRECLTLSAPSATSPSNGATGVATTPSLDWSTVSMASEYDVQVALDPNFSTVVGSATNLNDSVWTVSPALSPNTVYYWRARAKDLCGPSAYTSASFTTANLCSPSSATYNPNFKAPYCAPGCGCDTGTLVRGRGNTGGGGFETNAPNTLNASCADGNTGTFHVDESIDKLVLKTLDRGTIVPGKQVQLDVTAWCQSSTDRVDLYYTTNAASPSWTALATNLACTGSGSKVFSKTFNVGSTAGVHAIRAQIRYGGLLNTCSAGSYNERDDLAFTVATPQTQTASLK
;
A
#
# COMPACT_ATOMS: atom_id res chain seq x y z
N MET A 1 -22.91 -12.00 68.27
CA MET A 1 -23.15 -13.45 68.42
C MET A 1 -22.84 -14.13 67.08
N ARG A 2 -21.93 -15.11 67.11
CA ARG A 2 -21.72 -16.24 66.16
C ARG A 2 -21.29 -15.96 64.71
N HIS A 3 -20.47 -16.92 64.23
CA HIS A 3 -19.51 -16.92 63.13
C HIS A 3 -20.11 -17.08 61.71
N ALA A 4 -19.38 -16.62 60.67
CA ALA A 4 -18.71 -17.48 59.66
C ALA A 4 -17.91 -16.68 58.59
N MET A 5 -16.62 -17.03 58.45
CA MET A 5 -15.69 -17.04 57.29
C MET A 5 -15.60 -15.82 56.34
N LYS A 6 -14.49 -15.06 56.36
CA LYS A 6 -13.15 -15.21 55.69
C LYS A 6 -13.09 -14.63 54.25
N LEU A 7 -11.95 -14.15 53.73
CA LEU A 7 -10.99 -13.11 54.13
C LEU A 7 -10.17 -12.80 52.87
N THR A 8 -9.79 -11.54 52.74
CA THR A 8 -9.10 -10.86 51.64
C THR A 8 -7.61 -11.23 51.50
N ALA A 9 -7.11 -11.01 50.28
CA ALA A 9 -5.78 -10.49 49.88
C ALA A 9 -4.53 -11.37 50.07
N CYS A 10 -3.91 -11.68 48.93
CA CYS A 10 -2.57 -12.21 48.75
C CYS A 10 -1.49 -11.12 48.76
N LEU A 11 -0.32 -11.51 49.25
CA LEU A 11 0.97 -10.82 49.24
C LEU A 11 1.91 -11.55 48.26
N ALA A 12 2.55 -10.78 47.37
CA ALA A 12 3.89 -10.92 46.74
C ALA A 12 4.41 -12.24 46.11
N LEU A 13 4.98 -12.09 44.90
CA LEU A 13 6.21 -12.67 44.27
C LEU A 13 5.95 -12.81 42.74
N LEU A 14 6.78 -12.50 41.73
CA LEU A 14 8.04 -11.77 41.47
C LEU A 14 8.17 -11.70 39.92
N LEU A 15 8.77 -10.62 39.37
CA LEU A 15 9.69 -10.52 38.19
C LEU A 15 9.29 -11.17 36.84
N ALA A 16 9.48 -10.60 35.65
CA ALA A 16 10.22 -9.43 35.15
C ALA A 16 9.68 -9.08 33.75
N ALA A 17 9.72 -7.80 33.35
CA ALA A 17 9.81 -7.41 31.95
C ALA A 17 10.53 -6.07 31.84
N VAL A 18 11.52 -6.04 30.95
CA VAL A 18 12.55 -5.03 30.82
C VAL A 18 12.01 -3.83 30.06
N SER A 19 12.13 -2.64 30.66
CA SER A 19 11.89 -1.36 30.01
C SER A 19 12.94 -1.09 28.94
N HIS A 20 12.53 -0.96 27.67
CA HIS A 20 13.32 -0.27 26.65
C HIS A 20 12.77 1.15 26.50
N ALA A 21 13.53 2.11 27.03
CA ALA A 21 13.26 3.52 26.89
C ALA A 21 13.45 3.96 25.43
N ILE A 22 12.37 4.45 24.83
CA ILE A 22 12.41 5.24 23.60
C ILE A 22 12.83 6.65 24.00
N VAL A 23 14.04 7.06 23.60
CA VAL A 23 14.44 8.47 23.64
C VAL A 23 13.76 9.18 22.46
N PRO A 24 13.13 10.35 22.68
CA PRO A 24 12.23 10.96 21.71
C PRO A 24 12.98 11.73 20.61
N THR A 25 12.62 11.49 19.36
CA THR A 25 12.74 12.50 18.29
C THR A 25 11.51 13.42 18.33
N LYS A 26 11.78 14.73 18.29
CA LYS A 26 10.82 15.86 18.40
C LYS A 26 9.85 15.97 17.19
N PRO A 27 8.81 16.82 17.27
CA PRO A 27 7.42 16.49 16.95
C PRO A 27 7.04 16.70 15.48
N GLY A 28 6.27 15.76 14.96
CA GLY A 28 5.56 15.85 13.68
C GLY A 28 4.67 14.63 13.51
N TYR A 29 3.53 14.58 14.21
CA TYR A 29 2.51 13.56 13.96
C TYR A 29 1.15 14.23 14.01
N ASN A 30 0.39 14.13 12.91
CA ASN A 30 -1.08 14.21 12.86
C ASN A 30 -1.61 13.94 11.43
N SER A 31 -1.09 12.94 10.70
CA SER A 31 -1.76 12.47 9.49
C SER A 31 -2.62 11.24 9.82
N LEU A 32 -3.89 11.24 9.42
CA LEU A 32 -4.82 10.11 9.63
C LEU A 32 -4.21 8.76 9.18
N ALA A 33 -3.38 8.77 8.14
CA ALA A 33 -2.62 7.62 7.65
C ALA A 33 -1.82 6.84 8.72
N SER A 34 -1.30 7.51 9.75
CA SER A 34 -0.52 6.85 10.80
C SER A 34 -1.38 6.09 11.82
N LYS A 35 -2.70 6.13 11.68
CA LYS A 35 -3.68 5.51 12.59
C LYS A 35 -4.48 4.39 11.92
N ALA A 36 -4.15 4.00 10.69
CA ALA A 36 -4.80 2.90 9.98
C ALA A 36 -4.44 1.54 10.62
N PHE A 37 -5.44 0.70 10.85
CA PHE A 37 -5.25 -0.61 11.49
C PHE A 37 -6.44 -1.54 11.23
N PHE A 38 -6.19 -2.85 11.38
CA PHE A 38 -7.19 -3.91 11.31
C PHE A 38 -6.92 -4.94 12.40
N LYS A 39 -7.94 -5.31 13.19
CA LYS A 39 -7.76 -6.27 14.30
C LYS A 39 -7.62 -7.73 13.81
N PRO A 40 -6.65 -8.52 14.31
CA PRO A 40 -6.41 -9.89 13.85
C PRO A 40 -7.60 -10.85 14.01
N GLU A 41 -8.41 -10.69 15.05
CA GLU A 41 -9.60 -11.49 15.33
C GLU A 41 -10.74 -11.33 14.30
N LEU A 42 -10.61 -10.36 13.39
CA LEU A 42 -11.51 -10.14 12.26
C LEU A 42 -11.17 -10.99 11.03
N SER A 43 -10.05 -11.75 11.07
CA SER A 43 -9.68 -12.74 10.06
C SER A 43 -10.39 -14.07 10.32
N LEU A 44 -11.33 -14.47 9.47
CA LEU A 44 -12.16 -15.67 9.63
C LEU A 44 -11.55 -16.91 8.95
N PRO A 45 -11.11 -17.94 9.68
CA PRO A 45 -10.66 -19.20 9.12
C PRO A 45 -11.83 -20.14 8.87
N ILE A 46 -11.99 -20.64 7.64
CA ILE A 46 -13.00 -21.62 7.23
C ILE A 46 -12.34 -22.99 7.12
N ILE A 47 -12.99 -24.04 7.63
CA ILE A 47 -12.51 -25.44 7.51
C ILE A 47 -13.52 -26.28 6.72
N ASN A 48 -13.06 -27.17 5.85
CA ASN A 48 -13.92 -28.11 5.12
C ASN A 48 -13.63 -29.54 5.56
N THR A 49 -14.49 -30.11 6.41
CA THR A 49 -14.35 -31.48 6.93
C THR A 49 -15.39 -32.39 6.28
N PRO A 50 -15.01 -33.48 5.59
CA PRO A 50 -15.97 -34.43 5.03
C PRO A 50 -16.97 -34.90 6.10
N LEU A 51 -18.25 -35.05 5.73
CA LEU A 51 -19.33 -35.40 6.66
C LEU A 51 -18.99 -36.64 7.50
N GLN A 52 -18.44 -37.69 6.89
CA GLN A 52 -18.08 -38.95 7.57
C GLN A 52 -16.99 -38.74 8.63
N THR A 53 -16.07 -37.79 8.40
CA THR A 53 -15.02 -37.43 9.35
C THR A 53 -15.55 -36.48 10.44
N ALA A 54 -16.44 -35.57 10.06
CA ALA A 54 -17.09 -34.64 10.98
C ALA A 54 -18.06 -35.35 11.94
N GLN A 55 -18.69 -36.46 11.52
CA GLN A 55 -19.60 -37.28 12.32
C GLN A 55 -19.00 -37.74 13.65
N ALA A 56 -17.69 -38.00 13.70
CA ALA A 56 -16.99 -38.38 14.93
C ALA A 56 -16.97 -37.27 16.00
N LYS A 57 -17.22 -36.01 15.60
CA LYS A 57 -17.29 -34.82 16.46
C LYS A 57 -18.72 -34.32 16.69
N MET A 58 -19.72 -34.97 16.09
CA MET A 58 -21.13 -34.61 16.18
C MET A 58 -21.83 -35.34 17.33
N SER A 59 -22.89 -34.74 17.87
CA SER A 59 -23.88 -35.47 18.65
C SER A 59 -24.78 -36.34 17.75
N LEU A 60 -25.43 -37.36 18.33
CA LEU A 60 -26.34 -38.25 17.58
C LEU A 60 -27.43 -37.48 16.82
N ARG A 61 -28.02 -36.44 17.43
CA ARG A 61 -29.01 -35.58 16.76
C ARG A 61 -28.45 -34.79 15.58
N GLN A 62 -27.17 -34.39 15.63
CA GLN A 62 -26.49 -33.67 14.53
C GLN A 62 -26.05 -34.63 13.40
N ALA A 63 -25.89 -35.92 13.69
CA ALA A 63 -25.66 -36.91 12.65
C ALA A 63 -26.97 -37.32 11.95
N ASP A 64 -28.09 -37.41 12.69
CA ASP A 64 -29.38 -37.86 12.16
C ASP A 64 -29.98 -36.91 11.09
N VAL A 65 -29.72 -35.60 11.16
CA VAL A 65 -30.21 -34.64 10.14
C VAL A 65 -29.70 -34.93 8.73
N TRP A 66 -28.53 -35.59 8.61
CA TRP A 66 -27.98 -35.99 7.33
C TRP A 66 -28.66 -37.25 6.76
N ASN A 67 -29.13 -38.15 7.63
CA ASN A 67 -29.95 -39.30 7.19
C ASN A 67 -31.25 -38.79 6.53
N ASP A 68 -31.88 -37.77 7.12
CA ASP A 68 -33.08 -37.14 6.56
C ASP A 68 -32.80 -36.37 5.27
N PHE A 69 -31.63 -35.76 5.12
CA PHE A 69 -31.19 -35.12 3.86
C PHE A 69 -31.08 -36.15 2.73
N PHE A 70 -30.40 -37.28 2.96
CA PHE A 70 -30.23 -38.32 1.94
C PHE A 70 -31.52 -39.07 1.62
N ALA A 71 -32.42 -39.25 2.59
CA ALA A 71 -33.73 -39.86 2.36
C ALA A 71 -34.60 -39.05 1.38
N ARG A 72 -34.43 -37.71 1.36
CA ARG A 72 -35.22 -36.79 0.52
C ARG A 72 -34.59 -36.51 -0.84
N ASN A 73 -33.26 -36.44 -0.93
CA ASN A 73 -32.55 -35.97 -2.12
C ASN A 73 -31.71 -37.07 -2.82
N GLY A 74 -31.79 -38.33 -2.35
CA GLY A 74 -30.93 -39.41 -2.81
C GLY A 74 -29.59 -39.45 -2.07
N LYS A 75 -28.83 -40.52 -2.27
CA LYS A 75 -27.58 -40.79 -1.52
C LYS A 75 -26.30 -40.33 -2.25
N ASP A 76 -26.42 -39.90 -3.51
CA ASP A 76 -25.29 -39.57 -4.39
C ASP A 76 -24.84 -38.12 -4.22
N TRP A 77 -24.38 -37.77 -3.01
CA TRP A 77 -23.93 -36.42 -2.66
C TRP A 77 -22.62 -36.45 -1.86
N ASN A 78 -21.71 -35.54 -2.19
CA ASN A 78 -20.50 -35.27 -1.40
C ASN A 78 -20.72 -34.07 -0.49
N VAL A 79 -20.49 -34.24 0.81
CA VAL A 79 -20.80 -33.23 1.84
C VAL A 79 -19.57 -32.91 2.67
N TYR A 80 -19.28 -31.62 2.82
CA TYR A 80 -18.23 -31.05 3.66
C TYR A 80 -18.84 -30.01 4.60
N LEU A 81 -18.32 -30.01 5.82
CA LEU A 81 -18.78 -29.20 6.94
C LEU A 81 -17.63 -28.43 7.55
N ASP A 82 -17.86 -27.18 7.91
CA ASP A 82 -16.97 -26.53 8.85
C ASP A 82 -17.28 -27.01 10.25
N VAL A 83 -16.34 -27.73 10.86
CA VAL A 83 -16.47 -28.19 12.25
C VAL A 83 -16.49 -27.02 13.25
N ARG A 84 -16.03 -25.82 12.86
CA ARG A 84 -16.06 -24.61 13.67
C ARG A 84 -17.44 -23.97 13.64
N THR A 85 -18.08 -23.82 12.49
CA THR A 85 -19.40 -23.17 12.40
C THR A 85 -20.56 -24.17 12.42
N GLY A 86 -20.28 -25.43 12.12
CA GLY A 86 -21.24 -26.53 12.03
C GLY A 86 -22.03 -26.53 10.72
N SER A 87 -21.78 -25.55 9.84
CA SER A 87 -22.48 -25.39 8.58
C SER A 87 -21.83 -26.17 7.45
N ALA A 88 -22.62 -26.56 6.47
CA ALA A 88 -22.16 -27.23 5.28
C ALA A 88 -21.46 -26.21 4.39
N THR A 89 -20.15 -26.37 4.23
CA THR A 89 -19.33 -25.53 3.35
C THR A 89 -19.37 -26.01 1.92
N SER A 90 -19.75 -27.28 1.68
CA SER A 90 -19.97 -27.81 0.33
C SER A 90 -20.89 -29.03 0.35
N ILE A 91 -21.90 -29.03 -0.50
CA ILE A 91 -22.83 -30.12 -0.80
C ILE A 91 -22.86 -30.23 -2.32
N GLN A 92 -22.35 -31.33 -2.86
CA GLN A 92 -22.11 -31.53 -4.28
C GLN A 92 -22.92 -32.73 -4.76
N GLY A 93 -23.62 -32.59 -5.87
CA GLY A 93 -24.44 -33.68 -6.44
C GLY A 93 -25.02 -33.29 -7.79
N SER A 94 -25.99 -34.04 -8.30
CA SER A 94 -26.66 -33.72 -9.56
C SER A 94 -28.16 -33.79 -9.36
N LEU A 95 -28.77 -32.65 -9.03
CA LEU A 95 -30.21 -32.55 -8.86
C LEU A 95 -30.81 -31.69 -9.96
N PRO A 96 -31.58 -32.24 -10.90
CA PRO A 96 -32.34 -31.45 -11.85
C PRO A 96 -33.23 -30.44 -11.11
N LEU A 97 -32.91 -29.15 -11.24
CA LEU A 97 -33.56 -28.08 -10.47
C LEU A 97 -34.28 -27.08 -11.38
N ILE A 98 -33.74 -26.80 -12.57
CA ILE A 98 -34.38 -25.98 -13.59
C ILE A 98 -34.24 -26.66 -14.96
N PRO A 99 -35.10 -26.34 -15.95
CA PRO A 99 -34.94 -26.81 -17.31
C PRO A 99 -33.53 -26.54 -17.86
N GLY A 100 -32.91 -27.55 -18.47
CA GLY A 100 -31.60 -27.42 -19.08
C GLY A 100 -31.23 -28.68 -19.87
N LYS A 101 -30.14 -28.61 -20.63
CA LYS A 101 -29.70 -29.69 -21.54
C LYS A 101 -28.83 -30.75 -20.86
N GLY A 102 -28.68 -30.66 -19.53
CA GLY A 102 -27.86 -31.58 -18.76
C GLY A 102 -28.39 -32.99 -18.88
N THR A 103 -27.48 -33.96 -18.94
CA THR A 103 -27.83 -35.37 -19.05
C THR A 103 -28.84 -35.78 -17.98
N GLY A 104 -29.95 -36.39 -18.40
CA GLY A 104 -31.03 -36.82 -17.49
C GLY A 104 -31.93 -35.70 -16.96
N ASN A 105 -31.69 -34.42 -17.32
CA ASN A 105 -32.55 -33.31 -16.93
C ASN A 105 -33.85 -33.34 -17.75
N GLN A 106 -34.96 -33.64 -17.05
CA GLN A 106 -36.31 -33.64 -17.61
C GLN A 106 -37.19 -32.55 -16.97
N VAL A 107 -36.59 -31.60 -16.25
CA VAL A 107 -37.34 -30.52 -15.60
C VAL A 107 -37.93 -29.62 -16.67
N THR A 108 -39.24 -29.40 -16.56
CA THR A 108 -40.00 -28.53 -17.46
C THR A 108 -40.54 -27.32 -16.69
N LEU A 109 -40.89 -26.25 -17.40
CA LEU A 109 -41.58 -25.10 -16.80
C LEU A 109 -42.91 -25.52 -16.13
N SER A 110 -43.62 -26.50 -16.71
CA SER A 110 -44.85 -27.06 -16.14
C SER A 110 -44.64 -27.86 -14.85
N SER A 111 -43.49 -28.53 -14.69
CA SER A 111 -43.12 -29.15 -13.41
C SER A 111 -42.70 -28.10 -12.38
N LEU A 112 -42.01 -27.03 -12.79
CA LEU A 112 -41.68 -25.90 -11.89
C LEU A 112 -42.92 -25.17 -11.39
N GLN A 113 -43.89 -24.89 -12.26
CA GLN A 113 -45.16 -24.27 -11.90
C GLN A 113 -45.94 -25.08 -10.84
N ARG A 114 -45.97 -26.41 -10.96
CA ARG A 114 -46.58 -27.28 -9.93
C ARG A 114 -45.80 -27.26 -8.63
N SER A 115 -44.47 -27.20 -8.69
CA SER A 115 -43.60 -27.18 -7.50
C SER A 115 -43.67 -25.86 -6.74
N LEU A 116 -43.83 -24.72 -7.44
CA LEU A 116 -43.85 -23.38 -6.84
C LEU A 116 -45.28 -22.87 -6.55
N GLY A 117 -46.33 -23.56 -7.01
CA GLY A 117 -47.73 -23.18 -6.75
C GLY A 117 -48.17 -21.86 -7.40
N ARG A 118 -47.38 -21.31 -8.33
CA ARG A 118 -47.64 -20.08 -9.09
C ARG A 118 -47.31 -20.30 -10.57
N THR A 119 -47.91 -19.50 -11.45
CA THR A 119 -47.58 -19.53 -12.88
C THR A 119 -46.08 -19.25 -13.08
N VAL A 120 -45.40 -20.10 -13.85
CA VAL A 120 -43.99 -19.94 -14.23
C VAL A 120 -43.91 -20.11 -15.75
N SER A 121 -43.80 -18.98 -16.45
CA SER A 121 -43.69 -18.95 -17.91
C SER A 121 -42.26 -19.03 -18.43
N GLU A 122 -41.26 -18.78 -17.58
CA GLU A 122 -39.82 -18.82 -17.91
C GLU A 122 -38.97 -19.01 -16.63
N VAL A 123 -37.69 -19.40 -16.80
CA VAL A 123 -36.74 -19.52 -15.69
C VAL A 123 -36.06 -18.17 -15.46
N THR A 124 -36.67 -17.34 -14.61
CA THR A 124 -36.07 -16.05 -14.22
C THR A 124 -35.11 -16.22 -13.04
N PRO A 125 -34.20 -15.26 -12.79
CA PRO A 125 -33.43 -15.19 -11.56
C PRO A 125 -34.30 -15.29 -10.30
N ALA A 126 -35.53 -14.74 -10.31
CA ALA A 126 -36.48 -14.88 -9.21
C ALA A 126 -37.00 -16.32 -9.06
N VAL A 127 -37.28 -17.02 -10.16
CA VAL A 127 -37.68 -18.45 -10.12
C VAL A 127 -36.53 -19.32 -9.60
N VAL A 128 -35.31 -19.09 -10.06
CA VAL A 128 -34.10 -19.78 -9.56
C VAL A 128 -33.87 -19.46 -8.08
N GLY A 129 -34.05 -18.20 -7.68
CA GLY A 129 -33.99 -17.75 -6.29
C GLY A 129 -35.01 -18.48 -5.40
N ASP A 130 -36.28 -18.54 -5.81
CA ASP A 130 -37.35 -19.25 -5.10
C ASP A 130 -37.04 -20.75 -4.95
N LEU A 131 -36.53 -21.39 -6.00
CA LEU A 131 -36.20 -22.82 -5.99
C LEU A 131 -35.00 -23.13 -5.08
N ILE A 132 -33.97 -22.29 -5.11
CA ILE A 132 -32.82 -22.41 -4.21
C ILE A 132 -33.25 -22.14 -2.77
N PHE A 133 -34.08 -21.12 -2.51
CA PHE A 133 -34.62 -20.90 -1.17
C PHE A 133 -35.46 -22.06 -0.65
N LYS A 134 -36.32 -22.61 -1.50
CA LYS A 134 -37.08 -23.81 -1.15
C LYS A 134 -36.17 -24.98 -0.82
N PHE A 135 -35.15 -25.24 -1.63
CA PHE A 135 -34.17 -26.30 -1.38
C PHE A 135 -33.43 -26.08 -0.06
N ILE A 136 -33.01 -24.84 0.23
CA ILE A 136 -32.34 -24.49 1.49
C ILE A 136 -33.29 -24.68 2.67
N ALA A 137 -34.52 -24.20 2.60
CA ALA A 137 -35.50 -24.30 3.68
C ALA A 137 -35.82 -25.77 4.01
N ASP A 138 -36.02 -26.60 3.00
CA ASP A 138 -36.29 -28.03 3.17
C ASP A 138 -35.08 -28.74 3.82
N ASN A 139 -33.84 -28.27 3.59
CA ASN A 139 -32.61 -28.93 4.04
C ASN A 139 -31.82 -28.15 5.10
N ALA A 140 -32.40 -27.11 5.70
CA ALA A 140 -31.71 -26.10 6.51
C ALA A 140 -30.93 -26.70 7.70
N ALA A 141 -31.52 -27.70 8.37
CA ALA A 141 -30.90 -28.36 9.51
C ALA A 141 -29.63 -29.15 9.15
N ALA A 142 -29.54 -29.69 7.93
CA ALA A 142 -28.34 -30.36 7.42
C ALA A 142 -27.31 -29.33 6.93
N ILE A 143 -27.75 -28.29 6.19
CA ILE A 143 -26.87 -27.21 5.72
C ILE A 143 -26.30 -26.40 6.90
N GLY A 144 -26.95 -26.42 8.07
CA GLY A 144 -26.51 -25.70 9.26
C GLY A 144 -26.73 -24.19 9.16
N VAL A 145 -27.82 -23.79 8.49
CA VAL A 145 -28.24 -22.38 8.34
C VAL A 145 -29.60 -22.14 8.98
N ASP A 146 -29.84 -20.91 9.41
CA ASP A 146 -31.17 -20.44 9.82
C ASP A 146 -31.82 -19.73 8.62
N PRO A 147 -32.92 -20.25 8.06
CA PRO A 147 -33.60 -19.61 6.93
C PRO A 147 -34.07 -18.18 7.22
N LEU A 148 -34.32 -17.83 8.49
CA LEU A 148 -34.68 -16.47 8.88
C LEU A 148 -33.52 -15.47 8.79
N GLN A 149 -32.29 -15.97 8.57
CA GLN A 149 -31.09 -15.15 8.42
C GLN A 149 -30.57 -15.09 6.98
N LEU A 150 -31.34 -15.57 6.01
CA LEU A 150 -31.01 -15.43 4.60
C LEU A 150 -31.46 -14.05 4.10
N GLY A 151 -30.53 -13.29 3.53
CA GLY A 151 -30.83 -12.03 2.83
C GLY A 151 -31.32 -12.26 1.41
N GLU A 152 -31.51 -11.17 0.66
CA GLU A 152 -31.96 -11.23 -0.73
C GLU A 152 -30.94 -11.95 -1.63
N PRO A 153 -31.35 -12.95 -2.44
CA PRO A 153 -30.43 -13.76 -3.21
C PRO A 153 -30.00 -13.03 -4.47
N ARG A 154 -28.68 -12.93 -4.69
CA ARG A 154 -28.14 -12.52 -5.98
C ARG A 154 -27.98 -13.76 -6.86
N VAL A 155 -28.89 -13.94 -7.80
CA VAL A 155 -28.85 -15.03 -8.77
C VAL A 155 -28.25 -14.50 -10.08
N THR A 156 -27.15 -15.11 -10.51
CA THR A 156 -26.40 -14.73 -11.71
C THR A 156 -26.26 -15.95 -12.62
N GLN A 157 -26.57 -15.81 -13.90
CA GLN A 157 -26.26 -16.84 -14.88
C GLN A 157 -24.84 -16.59 -15.43
N VAL A 158 -23.88 -17.47 -15.11
CA VAL A 158 -22.45 -17.41 -15.48
C VAL A 158 -22.21 -17.85 -16.92
N SER A 159 -22.97 -18.81 -17.41
CA SER A 159 -23.10 -19.14 -18.83
C SER A 159 -24.52 -19.60 -19.12
N ASP A 160 -24.87 -19.82 -20.39
CA ASP A 160 -26.19 -20.33 -20.81
C ASP A 160 -26.59 -21.63 -20.11
N VAL A 161 -25.61 -22.43 -19.69
CA VAL A 161 -25.82 -23.63 -18.88
C VAL A 161 -25.53 -23.43 -17.39
N LEU A 162 -24.71 -22.47 -16.99
CA LEU A 162 -24.21 -22.31 -15.63
C LEU A 162 -24.86 -21.12 -14.91
N TRP A 163 -25.48 -21.33 -13.75
CA TRP A 163 -26.00 -20.32 -12.83
C TRP A 163 -25.27 -20.40 -11.51
N GLN A 164 -24.95 -19.25 -10.93
CA GLN A 164 -24.42 -19.09 -9.59
C GLN A 164 -25.34 -18.19 -8.78
N ILE A 165 -25.60 -18.59 -7.56
CA ILE A 165 -26.50 -17.93 -6.61
C ILE A 165 -25.66 -17.60 -5.39
N SER A 166 -25.76 -16.36 -4.91
CA SER A 166 -25.09 -15.89 -3.70
C SER A 166 -26.11 -15.20 -2.81
N ILE A 167 -26.33 -15.73 -1.61
CA ILE A 167 -27.31 -15.27 -0.65
C ILE A 167 -26.55 -14.75 0.58
N PRO A 168 -26.46 -13.43 0.79
CA PRO A 168 -25.78 -12.88 1.96
C PRO A 168 -26.53 -13.30 3.24
N GLN A 169 -25.81 -13.50 4.34
CA GLN A 169 -26.45 -13.63 5.65
C GLN A 169 -26.89 -12.26 6.15
N GLN A 170 -28.09 -12.16 6.71
CA GLN A 170 -28.61 -10.97 7.37
C GLN A 170 -29.30 -11.34 8.67
N VAL A 171 -29.13 -10.55 9.73
CA VAL A 171 -29.87 -10.74 11.00
C VAL A 171 -30.86 -9.59 11.12
N GLN A 172 -32.15 -9.87 10.98
CA GLN A 172 -33.23 -8.85 11.04
C GLN A 172 -32.97 -7.65 10.08
N GLY A 173 -32.44 -7.92 8.88
CA GLY A 173 -32.15 -6.91 7.85
C GLY A 173 -30.76 -6.25 7.94
N VAL A 174 -29.97 -6.57 8.97
CA VAL A 174 -28.59 -6.09 9.11
C VAL A 174 -27.63 -7.13 8.49
N PRO A 175 -26.80 -6.76 7.49
CA PRO A 175 -25.92 -7.71 6.82
C PRO A 175 -24.81 -8.21 7.73
N VAL A 176 -24.47 -9.50 7.60
CA VAL A 176 -23.33 -10.11 8.28
C VAL A 176 -22.13 -10.10 7.33
N ARG A 177 -21.05 -9.44 7.73
CA ARG A 177 -19.85 -9.23 6.91
C ARG A 177 -19.18 -10.56 6.57
N HIS A 178 -18.78 -10.71 5.29
CA HIS A 178 -18.14 -11.90 4.72
C HIS A 178 -18.94 -13.21 4.79
N SER A 179 -20.17 -13.22 5.34
CA SER A 179 -20.99 -14.41 5.48
C SER A 179 -22.06 -14.52 4.39
N ARG A 180 -22.11 -15.66 3.71
CA ARG A 180 -23.09 -15.95 2.67
C ARG A 180 -23.27 -17.44 2.41
N LEU A 181 -24.36 -17.80 1.74
CA LEU A 181 -24.60 -19.11 1.15
C LEU A 181 -24.48 -18.98 -0.37
N ALA A 182 -23.69 -19.83 -1.00
CA ALA A 182 -23.55 -19.91 -2.44
C ALA A 182 -24.15 -21.22 -2.99
N ALA A 183 -24.73 -21.17 -4.19
CA ALA A 183 -25.19 -22.36 -4.92
C ALA A 183 -24.88 -22.22 -6.42
N THR A 184 -24.67 -23.33 -7.11
CA THR A 184 -24.36 -23.36 -8.54
C THR A 184 -25.21 -24.41 -9.25
N ILE A 185 -25.82 -24.04 -10.37
CA ILE A 185 -26.62 -24.91 -11.24
C ILE A 185 -25.91 -24.99 -12.60
N ASN A 186 -25.61 -26.18 -13.13
CA ASN A 186 -25.03 -26.33 -14.47
C ASN A 186 -25.92 -27.23 -15.35
N SER A 187 -26.13 -26.84 -16.60
CA SER A 187 -27.00 -27.46 -17.59
C SER A 187 -28.39 -27.79 -17.02
N GLY A 188 -28.86 -26.96 -16.08
CA GLY A 188 -30.14 -27.06 -15.37
C GLY A 188 -30.16 -27.92 -14.09
N ASN A 189 -29.05 -28.57 -13.72
CA ASN A 189 -28.95 -29.33 -12.47
C ASN A 189 -28.27 -28.49 -11.39
N LEU A 190 -28.78 -28.44 -10.15
CA LEU A 190 -28.06 -27.94 -8.98
C LEU A 190 -26.89 -28.89 -8.72
N VAL A 191 -25.68 -28.36 -8.86
CA VAL A 191 -24.43 -29.12 -8.80
C VAL A 191 -23.62 -28.88 -7.55
N LEU A 192 -23.79 -27.71 -6.92
CA LEU A 192 -23.02 -27.31 -5.75
C LEU A 192 -23.82 -26.35 -4.87
N LEU A 193 -23.79 -26.53 -3.55
CA LEU A 193 -24.32 -25.59 -2.57
C LEU A 193 -23.43 -25.57 -1.33
N GLY A 194 -23.14 -24.41 -0.76
CA GLY A 194 -22.26 -24.31 0.40
C GLY A 194 -22.32 -22.96 1.07
N THR A 195 -21.87 -22.90 2.32
CA THR A 195 -21.79 -21.67 3.10
C THR A 195 -20.36 -21.19 3.24
N GLU A 196 -20.18 -19.87 3.27
CA GLU A 196 -18.90 -19.19 3.51
C GLU A 196 -19.04 -18.38 4.81
N ALA A 197 -18.12 -18.62 5.76
CA ALA A 197 -18.05 -17.93 7.04
C ALA A 197 -19.38 -17.86 7.84
N TRP A 198 -20.28 -18.82 7.60
CA TRP A 198 -21.65 -18.79 8.12
C TRP A 198 -21.73 -19.42 9.49
N ALA A 199 -22.06 -18.61 10.49
CA ALA A 199 -22.42 -19.09 11.81
C ALA A 199 -23.73 -18.44 12.24
N THR A 200 -24.71 -19.28 12.59
CA THR A 200 -26.00 -18.78 13.06
C THR A 200 -25.79 -18.02 14.37
N THR A 201 -26.29 -16.80 14.44
CA THR A 201 -26.11 -15.92 15.59
C THR A 201 -27.44 -15.48 16.19
N SER A 202 -27.47 -15.35 17.51
CA SER A 202 -28.57 -14.75 18.28
C SER A 202 -28.22 -13.35 18.79
N LEU A 203 -27.18 -12.73 18.23
CA LEU A 203 -26.72 -11.38 18.59
C LEU A 203 -27.87 -10.36 18.46
N SER A 204 -28.06 -9.54 19.49
CA SER A 204 -28.98 -8.41 19.43
C SER A 204 -28.47 -7.37 18.44
N ILE A 205 -29.27 -7.06 17.42
CA ILE A 205 -28.98 -6.02 16.41
C ILE A 205 -29.42 -4.61 16.85
N LYS A 206 -29.90 -4.45 18.08
CA LYS A 206 -30.19 -3.12 18.64
C LYS A 206 -28.88 -2.51 19.16
N PRO A 207 -28.36 -1.44 18.54
CA PRO A 207 -27.11 -0.83 18.98
C PRO A 207 -27.34 0.00 20.24
N THR A 208 -26.40 -0.10 21.21
CA THR A 208 -26.40 0.75 22.41
C THR A 208 -25.74 2.11 22.14
N LYS A 209 -24.80 2.15 21.18
CA LYS A 209 -24.18 3.38 20.64
C LYS A 209 -24.86 3.76 19.33
N GLN A 210 -25.37 4.98 19.24
CA GLN A 210 -25.95 5.48 17.99
C GLN A 210 -24.85 5.76 16.95
N ALA A 211 -25.24 5.92 15.69
CA ALA A 211 -24.30 6.21 14.60
C ALA A 211 -23.44 7.46 14.87
N ALA A 212 -24.00 8.48 15.55
CA ALA A 212 -23.26 9.68 15.96
C ALA A 212 -22.21 9.36 17.03
N ASP A 213 -22.57 8.59 18.06
CA ASP A 213 -21.63 8.17 19.12
C ASP A 213 -20.47 7.33 18.54
N ALA A 214 -20.71 6.59 17.46
CA ALA A 214 -19.68 5.80 16.77
C ALA A 214 -18.72 6.67 15.96
N ILE A 215 -19.21 7.70 15.28
CA ILE A 215 -18.36 8.71 14.62
C ILE A 215 -17.55 9.48 15.67
N ASP A 216 -18.15 9.82 16.81
CA ASP A 216 -17.45 10.50 17.91
C ASP A 216 -16.37 9.61 18.52
N SER A 217 -16.66 8.33 18.76
CA SER A 217 -15.68 7.36 19.29
C SER A 217 -14.50 7.16 18.32
N ALA A 218 -14.77 7.13 17.02
CA ALA A 218 -13.73 7.10 15.98
C ALA A 218 -12.98 8.42 15.86
N GLY A 219 -13.65 9.58 15.99
CA GLY A 219 -13.02 10.89 16.04
C GLY A 219 -12.08 11.03 17.22
N GLU A 220 -12.49 10.59 18.42
CA GLU A 220 -11.65 10.55 19.62
C GLU A 220 -10.45 9.63 19.43
N PHE A 221 -10.67 8.42 18.89
CA PHE A 221 -9.59 7.47 18.58
C PHE A 221 -8.59 8.04 17.55
N LEU A 222 -9.12 8.68 16.49
CA LEU A 222 -8.35 9.28 15.41
C LEU A 222 -7.81 10.68 15.76
N GLY A 223 -8.15 11.24 16.93
CA GLY A 223 -7.71 12.56 17.39
C GLY A 223 -8.26 13.72 16.54
N MET A 224 -9.43 13.54 15.93
CA MET A 224 -10.10 14.56 15.13
C MET A 224 -10.86 15.52 16.07
N ILE A 225 -10.68 16.82 15.86
CA ILE A 225 -11.30 17.88 16.69
C ILE A 225 -12.73 18.21 16.21
N GLU A 226 -13.02 17.93 14.93
CA GLU A 226 -14.32 18.13 14.30
C GLU A 226 -14.76 16.89 13.51
N THR A 227 -16.07 16.64 13.49
CA THR A 227 -16.67 15.58 12.69
C THR A 227 -16.40 15.81 11.20
N PRO A 228 -15.98 14.79 10.41
CA PRO A 228 -15.72 14.96 8.98
C PRO A 228 -16.93 15.53 8.24
N GLY A 229 -16.72 16.61 7.48
CA GLY A 229 -17.80 17.31 6.78
C GLY A 229 -18.32 16.62 5.52
N ASP A 230 -17.51 15.74 4.90
CA ASP A 230 -17.85 15.00 3.69
C ASP A 230 -17.75 13.48 3.90
N LEU A 231 -18.90 12.85 4.14
CA LEU A 231 -19.02 11.40 4.24
C LEU A 231 -19.32 10.81 2.86
N TRP A 232 -18.32 10.19 2.21
CA TRP A 232 -18.55 9.45 0.97
C TRP A 232 -19.32 8.14 1.22
N GLN A 233 -19.30 7.62 2.46
CA GLN A 233 -20.15 6.52 2.93
C GLN A 233 -20.75 6.88 4.30
N LYS A 234 -22.08 6.96 4.36
CA LYS A 234 -22.81 7.19 5.63
C LYS A 234 -22.69 5.96 6.57
N PRO A 235 -22.76 6.15 7.90
CA PRO A 235 -22.77 5.04 8.86
C PRO A 235 -23.85 4.01 8.56
N ALA A 236 -23.40 2.79 8.28
CA ALA A 236 -24.23 1.62 8.09
C ALA A 236 -23.95 0.61 9.20
N LEU A 237 -25.01 0.00 9.72
CA LEU A 237 -24.91 -1.05 10.73
C LEU A 237 -24.62 -2.38 10.03
N GLU A 238 -23.66 -3.13 10.54
CA GLU A 238 -23.27 -4.44 10.03
C GLU A 238 -22.99 -5.39 11.21
N VAL A 239 -23.17 -6.70 11.01
CA VAL A 239 -22.75 -7.72 11.97
C VAL A 239 -21.40 -8.27 11.52
N LEU A 240 -20.38 -8.14 12.36
CA LEU A 240 -19.02 -8.59 12.09
C LEU A 240 -18.75 -9.92 12.81
N PRO A 241 -18.53 -11.03 12.09
CA PRO A 241 -18.07 -12.26 12.71
C PRO A 241 -16.64 -12.11 13.24
N THR A 242 -16.32 -12.82 14.30
CA THR A 242 -15.05 -12.78 15.03
C THR A 242 -14.70 -14.19 15.49
N VAL A 243 -13.42 -14.54 15.49
CA VAL A 243 -12.98 -15.89 15.85
C VAL A 243 -12.83 -16.02 17.35
N ARG A 244 -13.35 -17.10 17.95
CA ARG A 244 -13.09 -17.43 19.36
C ARG A 244 -11.73 -18.11 19.53
N SER A 245 -11.04 -17.79 20.63
CA SER A 245 -9.70 -18.30 20.93
C SER A 245 -9.66 -19.57 21.79
N ASP A 246 -10.80 -20.10 22.25
CA ASP A 246 -10.88 -21.29 23.12
C ASP A 246 -11.14 -22.60 22.35
N THR A 247 -10.54 -23.71 22.80
CA THR A 247 -10.71 -25.05 22.19
C THR A 247 -12.12 -25.56 22.41
N GLN A 248 -13.00 -25.55 21.40
CA GLN A 248 -14.40 -25.97 21.59
C GLN A 248 -15.07 -26.75 20.46
N ALA A 249 -16.19 -27.34 20.86
CA ALA A 249 -17.03 -28.35 20.21
C ALA A 249 -17.57 -27.95 18.83
N PHE A 250 -18.06 -28.96 18.11
CA PHE A 250 -18.58 -28.84 16.75
C PHE A 250 -19.64 -27.71 16.64
N GLY A 251 -19.35 -26.68 15.84
CA GLY A 251 -20.27 -25.59 15.51
C GLY A 251 -20.27 -24.36 16.43
N GLN A 252 -19.23 -24.13 17.24
CA GLN A 252 -19.17 -23.02 18.20
C GLN A 252 -17.94 -22.09 18.06
N GLY A 253 -17.27 -22.09 16.91
CA GLY A 253 -15.97 -21.44 16.69
C GLY A 253 -16.03 -19.94 16.38
N TYR A 254 -17.19 -19.40 15.98
CA TYR A 254 -17.36 -17.98 15.66
C TYR A 254 -18.26 -17.29 16.69
N THR A 255 -17.92 -16.05 17.03
CA THR A 255 -18.79 -15.08 17.72
C THR A 255 -19.07 -13.90 16.80
N HIS A 256 -20.04 -13.07 17.13
CA HIS A 256 -20.41 -11.93 16.30
C HIS A 256 -20.46 -10.66 17.14
N ARG A 257 -20.06 -9.54 16.52
CA ARG A 257 -20.17 -8.19 17.06
C ARG A 257 -21.02 -7.34 16.13
N LEU A 258 -21.73 -6.37 16.69
CA LEU A 258 -22.49 -5.41 15.90
C LEU A 258 -21.60 -4.18 15.71
N VAL A 259 -21.48 -3.65 14.50
CA VAL A 259 -20.55 -2.55 14.17
C VAL A 259 -21.20 -1.50 13.29
N TRP A 260 -20.78 -0.25 13.45
CA TRP A 260 -21.04 0.86 12.54
C TRP A 260 -19.87 1.05 11.59
N THR A 261 -20.13 1.13 10.29
CA THR A 261 -19.11 1.35 9.25
C THR A 261 -19.43 2.60 8.44
N TYR A 262 -18.47 3.49 8.25
CA TYR A 262 -18.65 4.72 7.47
C TYR A 262 -17.33 5.14 6.81
N GLY A 263 -17.41 6.05 5.86
CA GLY A 263 -16.24 6.55 5.12
C GLY A 263 -16.31 8.05 4.88
N PHE A 264 -15.17 8.73 4.97
CA PHE A 264 -15.07 10.18 4.87
C PHE A 264 -13.83 10.68 4.13
N ARG A 265 -13.89 11.95 3.71
CA ARG A 265 -12.76 12.73 3.17
C ARG A 265 -12.65 14.04 3.94
N ASN A 266 -11.43 14.50 4.18
CA ASN A 266 -11.19 15.83 4.72
C ASN A 266 -10.96 16.84 3.57
N PRO A 267 -11.44 18.09 3.69
CA PRO A 267 -11.14 19.13 2.71
C PRO A 267 -9.63 19.39 2.59
N GLY A 268 -9.08 19.26 1.37
CA GLY A 268 -7.66 19.47 1.10
C GLY A 268 -6.77 18.22 1.27
N GLU A 269 -7.35 17.08 1.64
CA GLU A 269 -6.67 15.78 1.66
C GLU A 269 -6.95 14.98 0.37
N ASN A 270 -5.98 14.16 -0.02
CA ASN A 270 -5.99 13.36 -1.24
C ASN A 270 -6.38 11.90 -0.96
N GLU A 271 -6.65 11.54 0.29
CA GLU A 271 -6.94 10.20 0.81
C GLU A 271 -8.46 9.98 0.99
N SER A 272 -8.90 8.72 0.98
CA SER A 272 -10.31 8.37 1.15
C SER A 272 -10.44 7.30 2.24
N TRP A 273 -10.94 7.68 3.40
CA TRP A 273 -10.86 6.87 4.63
C TRP A 273 -12.13 6.05 4.88
N GLN A 274 -12.00 4.80 5.33
CA GLN A 274 -13.08 3.93 5.80
C GLN A 274 -12.85 3.48 7.26
N VAL A 275 -13.91 3.47 8.10
CA VAL A 275 -13.83 3.18 9.55
C VAL A 275 -14.89 2.16 9.96
N SER A 276 -14.56 1.21 10.84
CA SER A 276 -15.51 0.28 11.51
C SER A 276 -15.42 0.40 13.04
N VAL A 277 -16.57 0.56 13.74
CA VAL A 277 -16.66 0.78 15.20
C VAL A 277 -17.68 -0.16 15.84
N ASP A 278 -17.35 -0.82 16.96
CA ASP A 278 -18.27 -1.67 17.72
C ASP A 278 -19.48 -0.87 18.24
N ALA A 279 -20.68 -1.26 17.82
CA ALA A 279 -21.93 -0.54 18.06
C ALA A 279 -22.50 -0.75 19.47
N GLN A 280 -21.85 -1.57 20.30
CA GLN A 280 -22.23 -1.76 21.71
C GLN A 280 -21.26 -1.03 22.64
N THR A 281 -19.96 -1.06 22.32
CA THR A 281 -18.90 -0.56 23.20
C THR A 281 -18.29 0.77 22.75
N GLY A 282 -18.37 1.11 21.46
CA GLY A 282 -17.69 2.27 20.86
C GLY A 282 -16.23 2.02 20.47
N GLU A 283 -15.75 0.77 20.60
CA GLU A 283 -14.38 0.42 20.25
C GLU A 283 -14.14 0.51 18.73
N VAL A 284 -13.12 1.23 18.27
CA VAL A 284 -12.73 1.23 16.85
C VAL A 284 -12.06 -0.10 16.52
N LEU A 285 -12.58 -0.79 15.50
CA LEU A 285 -12.16 -2.12 15.11
C LEU A 285 -11.31 -2.12 13.83
N ALA A 286 -11.50 -1.14 12.94
CA ALA A 286 -10.69 -0.95 11.73
C ALA A 286 -10.72 0.50 11.20
N PHE A 287 -9.63 0.94 10.55
CA PHE A 287 -9.48 2.25 9.86
C PHE A 287 -8.53 2.13 8.65
N GLU A 288 -8.94 2.50 7.42
CA GLU A 288 -8.26 2.15 6.13
C GLU A 288 -8.33 3.28 5.05
N ASP A 289 -7.38 3.36 4.09
CA ASP A 289 -7.30 4.34 2.95
C ASP A 289 -7.55 3.68 1.56
N SER A 290 -8.02 4.43 0.56
CA SER A 290 -8.50 3.91 -0.74
C SER A 290 -8.04 4.61 -2.06
N ASN A 291 -6.90 5.33 -2.12
CA ASN A 291 -6.39 5.99 -3.36
C ASN A 291 -5.05 5.46 -3.96
N HIS A 292 -4.79 5.71 -5.27
CA HIS A 292 -3.59 5.29 -6.03
C HIS A 292 -2.62 6.45 -6.40
N TYR A 293 -1.31 6.32 -6.12
CA TYR A 293 -0.22 7.26 -6.52
C TYR A 293 1.07 6.51 -6.97
N LEU A 294 2.03 7.26 -7.54
CA LEU A 294 3.37 6.90 -8.08
C LEU A 294 3.82 5.42 -7.99
N GLU A 295 4.05 4.80 -9.14
CA GLU A 295 4.53 3.42 -9.25
C GLU A 295 6.06 3.29 -9.03
N ALA A 296 6.47 2.48 -8.04
CA ALA A 296 7.84 2.02 -7.86
C ALA A 296 8.01 0.59 -8.38
N LYS A 297 9.26 0.19 -8.70
CA LYS A 297 9.55 -1.10 -9.34
C LYS A 297 10.62 -1.89 -8.58
N VAL A 298 10.49 -3.22 -8.59
CA VAL A 298 11.55 -4.16 -8.21
C VAL A 298 11.95 -4.95 -9.46
N LYS A 299 13.23 -4.91 -9.82
CA LYS A 299 13.79 -5.52 -11.03
C LYS A 299 15.20 -6.07 -10.81
N GLY A 300 15.67 -6.95 -11.70
CA GLY A 300 17.03 -7.48 -11.70
C GLY A 300 17.36 -8.31 -12.95
N GLY A 301 18.64 -8.65 -13.13
CA GLY A 301 19.11 -9.45 -14.24
C GLY A 301 18.86 -10.95 -14.05
N ILE A 302 18.25 -11.60 -15.03
CA ILE A 302 17.90 -13.04 -14.98
C ILE A 302 18.41 -13.80 -16.21
N TYR A 303 18.64 -15.10 -16.06
CA TYR A 303 18.90 -16.04 -17.15
C TYR A 303 17.61 -16.80 -17.49
N PRO A 304 16.91 -16.44 -18.58
CA PRO A 304 15.57 -16.98 -18.82
C PRO A 304 15.56 -18.38 -19.43
N SER A 305 16.69 -18.84 -19.99
CA SER A 305 16.84 -20.17 -20.56
C SER A 305 17.94 -20.97 -19.86
N THR A 306 19.22 -20.60 -20.02
CA THR A 306 20.34 -21.34 -19.40
C THR A 306 21.65 -20.59 -19.47
N ASN A 307 22.32 -20.35 -18.34
CA ASN A 307 23.61 -19.66 -18.34
C ASN A 307 24.72 -20.52 -19.00
N THR A 308 24.97 -20.33 -20.30
CA THR A 308 26.02 -21.09 -21.02
C THR A 308 27.40 -20.43 -21.00
N GLY A 309 27.54 -19.19 -20.53
CA GLY A 309 28.80 -18.45 -20.47
C GLY A 309 29.44 -18.08 -21.83
N ILE A 310 29.01 -18.71 -22.93
CA ILE A 310 29.45 -18.44 -24.31
C ILE A 310 28.20 -18.44 -25.19
N CYS A 311 27.98 -17.37 -25.96
CA CYS A 311 26.76 -17.17 -26.73
C CYS A 311 26.98 -17.19 -28.24
N PRO A 312 26.53 -18.24 -28.94
CA PRO A 312 26.44 -18.23 -30.40
C PRO A 312 25.25 -17.36 -30.91
N THR A 313 24.11 -17.37 -30.20
CA THR A 313 22.91 -16.53 -30.47
C THR A 313 22.11 -16.27 -29.18
N GLU A 314 21.43 -15.11 -29.09
CA GLU A 314 20.65 -14.69 -27.89
C GLU A 314 19.51 -15.65 -27.52
N ALA A 315 18.96 -16.39 -28.48
CA ALA A 315 17.83 -17.31 -28.27
C ALA A 315 18.20 -18.61 -27.51
N THR A 316 19.48 -18.97 -27.42
CA THR A 316 19.91 -20.33 -27.01
C THR A 316 20.78 -20.37 -25.75
N CYS A 317 21.50 -19.28 -25.44
CA CYS A 317 22.72 -19.37 -24.63
C CYS A 317 22.62 -18.80 -23.20
N GLY A 318 21.42 -18.36 -22.78
CA GLY A 318 21.18 -17.60 -21.54
C GLY A 318 22.18 -16.48 -21.34
N THR A 319 22.12 -15.52 -22.26
CA THR A 319 22.56 -14.16 -21.93
C THR A 319 21.66 -13.60 -20.84
N MET A 320 22.26 -12.93 -19.86
CA MET A 320 21.47 -12.29 -18.80
C MET A 320 20.57 -11.20 -19.39
N GLN A 321 19.28 -11.25 -19.08
CA GLN A 321 18.30 -10.22 -19.41
C GLN A 321 18.22 -9.22 -18.25
N PRO A 322 18.88 -8.06 -18.35
CA PRO A 322 18.85 -7.04 -17.30
C PRO A 322 17.43 -6.46 -17.17
N GLU A 323 17.18 -5.72 -16.09
CA GLU A 323 15.91 -5.00 -15.89
C GLU A 323 14.66 -5.87 -15.88
N SER A 324 14.79 -7.18 -15.69
CA SER A 324 13.64 -8.09 -15.66
C SER A 324 12.87 -7.88 -14.36
N PRO A 325 11.53 -7.81 -14.39
CA PRO A 325 10.75 -7.50 -13.21
C PRO A 325 10.83 -8.63 -12.19
N MET A 326 10.71 -8.31 -10.91
CA MET A 326 10.55 -9.31 -9.85
C MET A 326 9.06 -9.37 -9.46
N PRO A 327 8.27 -10.25 -10.10
CA PRO A 327 6.82 -10.29 -9.94
C PRO A 327 6.43 -10.80 -8.55
N TRP A 328 5.47 -10.13 -7.92
CA TRP A 328 5.01 -10.42 -6.56
C TRP A 328 6.11 -10.51 -5.49
N ALA A 329 7.20 -9.78 -5.68
CA ALA A 329 8.26 -9.61 -4.68
C ALA A 329 7.74 -8.85 -3.46
N ASP A 330 8.22 -9.22 -2.27
CA ASP A 330 7.97 -8.47 -1.05
C ASP A 330 8.56 -7.06 -1.14
N THR A 331 7.85 -6.09 -0.58
CA THR A 331 8.27 -4.67 -0.61
C THR A 331 8.56 -4.10 0.77
N GLY A 332 8.30 -4.86 1.83
CA GLY A 332 8.43 -4.42 3.22
C GLY A 332 7.30 -3.49 3.70
N PHE A 333 6.32 -3.16 2.85
CA PHE A 333 5.15 -2.35 3.21
C PHE A 333 3.98 -3.20 3.71
N ALA A 334 2.97 -2.54 4.29
CA ALA A 334 1.69 -3.17 4.60
C ALA A 334 0.85 -3.36 3.33
N ALA A 335 -0.15 -4.23 3.40
CA ALA A 335 -1.15 -4.38 2.35
C ALA A 335 -1.83 -3.02 2.05
N PRO A 336 -2.20 -2.74 0.78
CA PRO A 336 -2.12 -3.62 -0.40
C PRO A 336 -0.74 -3.65 -1.08
N ASN A 337 0.22 -2.83 -0.63
CA ASN A 337 1.52 -2.66 -1.29
C ASN A 337 2.60 -3.62 -0.80
N ASN A 338 2.26 -4.61 0.03
CA ASN A 338 3.19 -5.58 0.61
C ASN A 338 3.87 -6.47 -0.43
N PHE A 339 3.32 -6.55 -1.64
CA PHE A 339 3.94 -7.21 -2.78
C PHE A 339 3.85 -6.36 -4.05
N THR A 340 4.76 -6.58 -4.99
CA THR A 340 4.63 -6.10 -6.36
C THR A 340 3.51 -6.83 -7.12
N ASN A 341 3.06 -6.30 -8.26
CA ASN A 341 2.17 -6.98 -9.18
C ASN A 341 2.95 -7.94 -10.11
N GLY A 342 2.26 -8.54 -11.09
CA GLY A 342 2.88 -9.45 -12.07
C GLY A 342 3.97 -8.80 -12.96
N ALA A 343 4.09 -7.47 -12.95
CA ALA A 343 5.11 -6.72 -13.66
C ALA A 343 6.20 -6.15 -12.74
N GLY A 344 6.27 -6.57 -11.47
CA GLY A 344 7.25 -6.08 -10.51
C GLY A 344 7.00 -4.63 -10.07
N VAL A 345 5.78 -4.12 -10.23
CA VAL A 345 5.38 -2.74 -9.93
C VAL A 345 4.48 -2.70 -8.69
N TYR A 346 4.60 -1.66 -7.87
CA TYR A 346 3.69 -1.39 -6.75
C TYR A 346 3.51 0.12 -6.53
N ASN A 347 2.44 0.51 -5.85
CA ASN A 347 2.19 1.91 -5.54
C ASN A 347 3.08 2.34 -4.35
N TYR A 348 3.88 3.38 -4.55
CA TYR A 348 4.78 3.94 -3.56
C TYR A 348 4.41 5.38 -3.26
N SER A 349 4.10 5.67 -1.99
CA SER A 349 3.63 6.98 -1.53
C SER A 349 4.71 8.07 -1.47
N GLY A 350 5.94 7.79 -1.94
CA GLY A 350 7.08 8.69 -1.81
C GLY A 350 7.69 8.74 -0.39
N THR A 351 7.17 7.94 0.55
CA THR A 351 7.66 7.86 1.94
C THR A 351 7.88 6.41 2.37
N GLY A 352 8.83 6.19 3.28
CA GLY A 352 9.24 4.86 3.72
C GLY A 352 10.33 4.23 2.84
N THR A 353 10.87 3.10 3.28
CA THR A 353 11.95 2.38 2.59
C THR A 353 11.42 1.05 2.09
N ALA A 354 11.41 0.87 0.78
CA ALA A 354 11.08 -0.42 0.18
C ALA A 354 12.17 -1.43 0.50
N GLN A 355 11.80 -2.67 0.79
CA GLN A 355 12.72 -3.76 1.08
C GLN A 355 12.25 -5.03 0.40
N THR A 356 13.16 -5.75 -0.24
CA THR A 356 12.89 -7.11 -0.74
C THR A 356 13.97 -8.06 -0.33
N SER A 357 13.54 -9.28 -0.02
CA SER A 357 14.37 -10.45 0.26
C SER A 357 14.04 -11.62 -0.68
N LEU A 358 13.31 -11.35 -1.77
CA LEU A 358 12.71 -12.37 -2.64
C LEU A 358 11.84 -13.38 -1.85
N ASN A 359 11.17 -12.89 -0.79
CA ASN A 359 10.16 -13.63 -0.04
C ASN A 359 8.77 -13.23 -0.56
N GLY A 360 8.55 -13.49 -1.85
CA GLY A 360 7.39 -13.02 -2.60
C GLY A 360 6.10 -13.78 -2.31
N LYS A 361 4.99 -13.36 -2.91
CA LYS A 361 3.65 -13.92 -2.62
C LYS A 361 3.54 -15.41 -2.95
N TYR A 362 4.05 -15.82 -4.12
CA TYR A 362 3.92 -17.18 -4.63
C TYR A 362 5.24 -17.97 -4.58
N VAL A 363 6.37 -17.28 -4.50
CA VAL A 363 7.69 -17.91 -4.47
C VAL A 363 8.54 -17.27 -3.39
N LYS A 364 9.25 -18.10 -2.64
CA LYS A 364 10.28 -17.68 -1.69
C LYS A 364 11.61 -18.28 -2.09
N ILE A 365 12.64 -17.45 -2.22
CA ILE A 365 14.02 -17.92 -2.42
C ILE A 365 14.73 -18.15 -1.10
N THR A 366 15.41 -19.28 -0.98
CA THR A 366 16.47 -19.49 0.00
C THR A 366 17.76 -19.82 -0.75
N ASP A 367 18.81 -19.02 -0.56
CA ASP A 367 20.10 -19.23 -1.21
C ASP A 367 21.17 -19.59 -0.17
N THR A 368 21.93 -20.67 -0.38
CA THR A 368 23.00 -21.07 0.57
C THR A 368 24.22 -20.16 0.54
N CYS A 369 24.38 -19.35 -0.51
CA CYS A 369 25.38 -18.27 -0.55
C CYS A 369 25.05 -17.19 0.49
N GLY A 370 23.79 -17.03 0.87
CA GLY A 370 23.29 -16.21 1.98
C GLY A 370 21.98 -15.52 1.62
N ALA A 371 21.59 -14.48 2.35
CA ALA A 371 20.32 -13.79 2.09
C ALA A 371 20.49 -12.70 1.00
N PRO A 372 19.58 -12.60 0.01
CA PRO A 372 19.40 -11.37 -0.75
C PRO A 372 18.75 -10.33 0.17
N THR A 373 19.23 -9.10 0.16
CA THR A 373 18.73 -8.02 1.02
C THR A 373 18.91 -6.69 0.34
N PHE A 374 17.78 -6.09 -0.04
CA PHE A 374 17.74 -4.80 -0.70
C PHE A 374 16.90 -3.82 0.09
N SER A 375 17.30 -2.56 0.06
CA SER A 375 16.50 -1.46 0.57
C SER A 375 16.60 -0.24 -0.36
N SER A 376 15.49 0.46 -0.55
CA SER A 376 15.45 1.69 -1.35
C SER A 376 14.56 2.73 -0.70
N ALA A 377 15.17 3.87 -0.37
CA ALA A 377 14.46 5.06 0.11
C ALA A 377 13.69 5.79 -1.01
N THR A 378 13.85 5.37 -2.28
CA THR A 378 13.13 5.92 -3.44
C THR A 378 11.99 5.02 -3.89
N GLY A 379 11.73 3.92 -3.16
CA GLY A 379 10.80 2.87 -3.53
C GLY A 379 11.38 1.87 -4.53
N SER A 380 12.01 2.33 -5.61
CA SER A 380 12.48 1.42 -6.66
C SER A 380 13.76 0.68 -6.28
N ILE A 381 13.79 -0.64 -6.50
CA ILE A 381 14.92 -1.53 -6.24
C ILE A 381 15.39 -2.12 -7.58
N ASP A 382 16.68 -1.96 -7.86
CA ASP A 382 17.38 -2.64 -8.94
C ASP A 382 18.41 -3.60 -8.34
N MET A 383 18.21 -4.89 -8.58
CA MET A 383 19.04 -5.96 -8.05
C MET A 383 20.30 -6.22 -8.89
N GLY A 384 20.43 -5.52 -10.03
CA GLY A 384 21.58 -5.63 -10.92
C GLY A 384 21.78 -7.05 -11.48
N GLY A 385 23.03 -7.37 -11.80
CA GLY A 385 23.43 -8.63 -12.43
C GLY A 385 24.14 -8.36 -13.75
N VAL A 386 25.23 -9.07 -13.99
CA VAL A 386 25.99 -8.96 -15.24
C VAL A 386 26.12 -10.33 -15.90
N ASN A 387 26.28 -10.31 -17.22
CA ASN A 387 26.46 -11.53 -17.98
C ASN A 387 27.70 -12.30 -17.48
N ASN A 388 27.58 -13.63 -17.43
CA ASN A 388 28.56 -14.58 -16.87
C ASN A 388 28.67 -14.59 -15.34
N ASP A 389 27.87 -13.82 -14.59
CA ASP A 389 27.69 -14.14 -13.17
C ASP A 389 27.16 -15.58 -13.06
N HIS A 390 27.70 -16.37 -12.14
CA HIS A 390 27.25 -17.73 -11.84
C HIS A 390 27.51 -18.11 -10.38
N ASP A 391 26.80 -19.12 -9.88
CA ASP A 391 26.91 -19.63 -8.51
C ASP A 391 26.72 -18.52 -7.45
N CYS A 392 27.68 -18.34 -6.55
CA CYS A 392 27.63 -17.30 -5.50
C CYS A 392 28.12 -15.93 -5.96
N THR A 393 28.27 -15.69 -7.28
CA THR A 393 28.64 -14.37 -7.77
C THR A 393 27.50 -13.39 -7.52
N THR A 394 27.80 -12.23 -6.91
CA THR A 394 26.82 -11.21 -6.52
C THR A 394 27.25 -9.83 -7.00
N GLY A 395 26.28 -9.02 -7.43
CA GLY A 395 26.45 -7.61 -7.83
C GLY A 395 26.20 -6.61 -6.70
N GLY A 396 25.99 -7.06 -5.45
CA GLY A 396 25.56 -6.23 -4.32
C GLY A 396 24.20 -6.67 -3.77
N GLY A 397 23.70 -5.99 -2.72
CA GLY A 397 22.40 -6.31 -2.11
C GLY A 397 22.37 -7.67 -1.39
N GLY A 398 23.46 -8.02 -0.70
CA GLY A 398 23.59 -9.24 0.08
C GLY A 398 24.19 -10.42 -0.69
N PRO A 399 24.74 -11.40 0.04
CA PRO A 399 25.42 -12.56 -0.56
C PRO A 399 24.49 -13.56 -1.25
N GLY A 400 23.17 -13.46 -1.02
CA GLY A 400 22.15 -14.25 -1.72
C GLY A 400 21.61 -13.61 -3.00
N ASN A 401 22.10 -12.44 -3.41
CA ASN A 401 21.73 -11.84 -4.70
C ASN A 401 22.49 -12.49 -5.87
N THR A 402 22.23 -13.77 -6.07
CA THR A 402 22.86 -14.56 -7.13
C THR A 402 21.99 -14.57 -8.38
N PRO A 403 22.56 -14.89 -9.56
CA PRO A 403 21.79 -15.14 -10.76
C PRO A 403 20.76 -16.25 -10.57
N ALA A 404 21.12 -17.29 -9.80
CA ALA A 404 20.22 -18.39 -9.50
C ALA A 404 18.98 -17.92 -8.72
N ALA A 405 19.18 -17.11 -7.68
CA ALA A 405 18.09 -16.53 -6.89
C ALA A 405 17.14 -15.69 -7.75
N ARG A 406 17.66 -14.75 -8.55
CA ARG A 406 16.84 -13.87 -9.37
C ARG A 406 16.13 -14.62 -10.51
N SER A 407 16.83 -15.53 -11.18
CA SER A 407 16.27 -16.28 -12.32
C SER A 407 15.19 -17.25 -11.86
N CYS A 408 15.47 -18.05 -10.81
CA CYS A 408 14.48 -18.95 -10.25
C CYS A 408 13.24 -18.19 -9.76
N PHE A 409 13.41 -17.05 -9.08
CA PHE A 409 12.29 -16.24 -8.60
C PHE A 409 11.39 -15.76 -9.74
N TYR A 410 11.98 -15.21 -10.80
CA TYR A 410 11.22 -14.73 -11.96
C TYR A 410 10.51 -15.88 -12.70
N GLU A 411 11.26 -16.91 -13.08
CA GLU A 411 10.78 -17.99 -13.94
C GLU A 411 9.67 -18.82 -13.27
N ILE A 412 9.83 -19.17 -11.98
CA ILE A 412 8.82 -19.95 -11.25
C ILE A 412 7.53 -19.14 -11.04
N ASN A 413 7.62 -17.83 -10.76
CA ASN A 413 6.42 -16.99 -10.66
C ASN A 413 5.65 -16.95 -11.99
N LYS A 414 6.36 -16.85 -13.13
CA LYS A 414 5.74 -16.82 -14.46
C LYS A 414 5.13 -18.15 -14.87
N LEU A 415 5.79 -19.27 -14.55
CA LEU A 415 5.23 -20.60 -14.71
C LEU A 415 3.98 -20.81 -13.84
N THR A 416 4.01 -20.31 -12.60
CA THR A 416 2.85 -20.35 -11.68
C THR A 416 1.68 -19.52 -12.22
N GLU A 417 1.93 -18.33 -12.77
CA GLU A 417 0.93 -17.50 -13.45
C GLU A 417 0.26 -18.24 -14.63
N GLN A 418 1.06 -18.91 -15.46
CA GLN A 418 0.57 -19.71 -16.59
C GLN A 418 -0.36 -20.84 -16.12
N ALA A 419 0.05 -21.61 -15.12
CA ALA A 419 -0.77 -22.70 -14.58
C ALA A 419 -2.08 -22.19 -13.95
N ARG A 420 -2.04 -21.07 -13.21
CA ARG A 420 -3.23 -20.44 -12.62
C ARG A 420 -4.26 -20.00 -13.66
N GLY A 421 -3.83 -19.62 -14.86
CA GLY A 421 -4.72 -19.28 -15.97
C GLY A 421 -5.57 -20.46 -16.46
N TRP A 422 -5.10 -21.69 -16.30
CA TRP A 422 -5.81 -22.92 -16.68
C TRP A 422 -6.45 -23.65 -15.50
N LEU A 423 -5.87 -23.48 -14.30
CA LEU A 423 -6.27 -24.09 -13.04
C LEU A 423 -6.55 -23.03 -11.96
N PRO A 424 -7.46 -22.07 -12.20
CA PRO A 424 -7.66 -20.92 -11.29
C PRO A 424 -8.16 -21.33 -9.90
N THR A 425 -8.72 -22.53 -9.75
CA THR A 425 -9.24 -23.07 -8.50
C THR A 425 -8.26 -23.99 -7.75
N ASN A 426 -7.08 -24.31 -8.31
CA ASN A 426 -6.07 -25.09 -7.59
C ASN A 426 -5.48 -24.23 -6.46
N THR A 427 -5.64 -24.69 -5.21
CA THR A 427 -5.25 -23.93 -4.01
C THR A 427 -3.75 -23.92 -3.76
N TRP A 428 -3.02 -24.97 -4.16
CA TRP A 428 -1.56 -25.01 -4.04
C TRP A 428 -0.91 -23.90 -4.88
N LEU A 429 -1.43 -23.67 -6.09
CA LEU A 429 -1.02 -22.56 -6.95
C LEU A 429 -1.29 -21.16 -6.37
N GLN A 430 -2.12 -21.05 -5.32
CA GLN A 430 -2.36 -19.78 -4.61
C GLN A 430 -1.45 -19.61 -3.38
N GLY A 431 -0.75 -20.68 -2.98
CA GLY A 431 0.21 -20.68 -1.87
C GLY A 431 1.61 -20.21 -2.28
N GLN A 432 2.53 -20.24 -1.32
CA GLN A 432 3.94 -19.89 -1.53
C GLN A 432 4.79 -21.16 -1.63
N LEU A 433 5.52 -21.33 -2.73
CA LEU A 433 6.52 -22.38 -2.94
C LEU A 433 7.90 -21.89 -2.50
N THR A 434 8.64 -22.68 -1.74
CA THR A 434 10.04 -22.37 -1.42
C THR A 434 10.98 -23.03 -2.43
N ALA A 435 11.85 -22.22 -3.02
CA ALA A 435 12.93 -22.66 -3.90
C ALA A 435 14.29 -22.46 -3.23
N ASN A 436 15.00 -23.57 -3.03
CA ASN A 436 16.35 -23.58 -2.46
C ASN A 436 17.36 -23.61 -3.60
N VAL A 437 18.13 -22.55 -3.77
CA VAL A 437 19.13 -22.44 -4.83
C VAL A 437 20.55 -22.56 -4.29
N ASN A 438 21.50 -22.84 -5.19
CA ASN A 438 22.92 -22.83 -4.88
C ASN A 438 23.33 -23.84 -3.79
N LEU A 439 22.62 -24.96 -3.62
CA LEU A 439 23.02 -26.00 -2.67
C LEU A 439 24.43 -26.54 -3.01
N THR A 440 25.18 -26.96 -2.00
CA THR A 440 26.62 -27.27 -2.14
C THR A 440 26.92 -28.54 -2.92
N GLN A 441 25.91 -29.37 -3.15
CA GLN A 441 26.00 -30.52 -4.04
C GLN A 441 26.08 -30.06 -5.51
N THR A 442 26.32 -31.02 -6.42
CA THR A 442 26.57 -30.74 -7.84
C THR A 442 25.85 -31.76 -8.71
N CYS A 443 25.56 -31.42 -9.98
CA CYS A 443 24.97 -32.33 -10.97
C CYS A 443 23.61 -32.94 -10.61
N ASN A 444 22.74 -32.20 -9.92
CA ASN A 444 21.36 -32.63 -9.71
C ASN A 444 20.43 -31.45 -9.42
N ALA A 445 19.12 -31.72 -9.47
CA ALA A 445 18.08 -30.91 -8.86
C ALA A 445 16.99 -31.88 -8.37
N PHE A 446 16.13 -31.44 -7.44
CA PHE A 446 15.05 -32.30 -6.97
C PHE A 446 13.90 -31.53 -6.32
N TYR A 447 12.69 -32.03 -6.49
CA TYR A 447 11.54 -31.75 -5.64
C TYR A 447 11.56 -32.62 -4.38
N SER A 448 11.27 -32.03 -3.22
CA SER A 448 11.07 -32.73 -1.95
C SER A 448 9.58 -32.70 -1.58
N PRO A 449 8.83 -33.80 -1.78
CA PRO A 449 7.42 -33.89 -1.37
C PRO A 449 7.20 -33.63 0.12
N SER A 450 8.11 -34.13 0.97
CA SER A 450 7.99 -34.01 2.42
C SER A 450 8.15 -32.57 2.90
N ASP A 451 8.98 -31.78 2.23
CA ASP A 451 9.25 -30.39 2.62
C ASP A 451 8.46 -29.38 1.78
N GLY A 452 7.84 -29.82 0.68
CA GLY A 452 7.16 -28.96 -0.30
C GLY A 452 8.13 -27.96 -0.94
N THR A 453 9.36 -28.38 -1.26
CA THR A 453 10.41 -27.50 -1.79
C THR A 453 11.00 -28.00 -3.09
N ILE A 454 11.44 -27.07 -3.93
CA ILE A 454 12.27 -27.36 -5.12
C ILE A 454 13.72 -26.95 -4.83
N ASN A 455 14.67 -27.77 -5.26
CA ASN A 455 16.05 -27.71 -4.78
C ASN A 455 17.05 -27.77 -5.93
N PHE A 456 17.98 -26.83 -5.97
CA PHE A 456 18.92 -26.65 -7.06
C PHE A 456 20.37 -26.57 -6.58
N TYR A 457 21.26 -27.25 -7.29
CA TYR A 457 22.66 -27.47 -6.96
C TYR A 457 23.58 -26.51 -7.69
N LYS A 458 24.75 -26.26 -7.10
CA LYS A 458 25.82 -25.47 -7.70
C LYS A 458 26.46 -26.17 -8.90
N SER A 459 27.17 -25.37 -9.70
CA SER A 459 28.02 -25.90 -10.76
C SER A 459 29.12 -26.81 -10.18
N GLY A 460 29.48 -27.84 -10.94
CA GLY A 460 30.49 -28.82 -10.54
C GLY A 460 30.14 -30.24 -11.02
N GLY A 461 31.06 -31.19 -10.86
CA GLY A 461 30.89 -32.56 -11.35
C GLY A 461 30.74 -32.69 -12.88
N GLY A 462 31.00 -31.59 -13.60
CA GLY A 462 30.84 -31.45 -15.05
C GLY A 462 29.47 -30.94 -15.51
N CYS A 463 28.59 -30.59 -14.57
CA CYS A 463 27.32 -29.94 -14.83
C CYS A 463 27.34 -28.46 -14.43
N ARG A 464 26.45 -27.68 -15.05
CA ARG A 464 26.21 -26.29 -14.65
C ARG A 464 25.36 -26.20 -13.39
N ASN A 465 25.26 -24.99 -12.85
CA ASN A 465 24.37 -24.68 -11.76
C ASN A 465 22.92 -24.93 -12.19
N THR A 466 22.25 -25.90 -11.58
CA THR A 466 20.87 -26.24 -11.94
C THR A 466 19.88 -25.17 -11.50
N GLY A 467 20.33 -24.27 -10.62
CA GLY A 467 19.68 -23.04 -10.20
C GLY A 467 19.71 -21.92 -11.24
N GLU A 468 20.29 -22.14 -12.42
CA GLU A 468 20.44 -21.14 -13.50
C GLU A 468 19.91 -21.64 -14.87
N ILE A 469 19.09 -22.70 -14.86
CA ILE A 469 18.58 -23.37 -16.07
C ILE A 469 17.05 -23.43 -16.01
N GLY A 470 16.39 -22.63 -16.86
CA GLY A 470 14.93 -22.48 -16.94
C GLY A 470 14.18 -23.81 -17.02
N ALA A 471 14.64 -24.73 -17.86
CA ALA A 471 13.98 -26.02 -18.02
C ALA A 471 14.07 -26.91 -16.77
N VAL A 472 15.13 -26.75 -15.96
CA VAL A 472 15.28 -27.47 -14.70
C VAL A 472 14.38 -26.85 -13.63
N PHE A 473 14.18 -25.53 -13.64
CA PHE A 473 13.15 -24.88 -12.81
C PHE A 473 11.77 -25.46 -13.10
N ASP A 474 11.42 -25.50 -14.39
CA ASP A 474 10.13 -25.99 -14.86
C ASP A 474 9.93 -27.47 -14.52
N HIS A 475 11.00 -28.26 -14.60
CA HIS A 475 10.99 -29.68 -14.26
C HIS A 475 10.71 -29.91 -12.77
N GLU A 476 11.49 -29.30 -11.87
CA GLU A 476 11.29 -29.49 -10.43
C GLU A 476 9.95 -28.92 -9.96
N TRP A 477 9.51 -27.80 -10.56
CA TRP A 477 8.16 -27.27 -10.32
C TRP A 477 7.08 -28.20 -10.86
N GLY A 478 7.34 -28.88 -11.98
CA GLY A 478 6.47 -29.88 -12.58
C GLY A 478 6.17 -31.05 -11.65
N HIS A 479 7.19 -31.56 -10.94
CA HIS A 479 6.98 -32.51 -9.86
C HIS A 479 6.11 -31.93 -8.74
N ALA A 480 6.34 -30.67 -8.37
CA ALA A 480 5.58 -30.03 -7.31
C ALA A 480 4.09 -29.89 -7.66
N ILE A 481 3.73 -29.51 -8.89
CA ILE A 481 2.31 -29.46 -9.29
C ILE A 481 1.70 -30.86 -9.47
N ASP A 482 2.45 -31.86 -9.96
CA ASP A 482 1.97 -33.25 -10.09
C ASP A 482 1.61 -33.84 -8.71
N ASP A 483 2.42 -33.54 -7.69
CA ASP A 483 2.15 -33.94 -6.30
C ASP A 483 0.96 -33.20 -5.66
N ASN A 484 0.58 -32.03 -6.23
CA ASN A 484 -0.41 -31.11 -5.66
C ASN A 484 -1.58 -30.80 -6.62
N ASP A 485 -1.78 -31.64 -7.63
CA ASP A 485 -2.94 -31.56 -8.52
C ASP A 485 -4.09 -32.45 -8.01
N SER A 486 -4.98 -32.92 -8.88
CA SER A 486 -6.16 -33.67 -8.43
C SER A 486 -5.80 -35.07 -7.91
N GLY A 487 -4.65 -35.62 -8.30
CA GLY A 487 -4.15 -36.93 -7.89
C GLY A 487 -3.55 -36.89 -6.49
N GLY A 488 -3.04 -35.73 -6.06
CA GLY A 488 -2.47 -35.50 -4.73
C GLY A 488 -1.28 -36.41 -4.40
N ALA A 489 -0.59 -36.89 -5.44
CA ALA A 489 0.60 -37.71 -5.38
C ALA A 489 1.27 -37.72 -6.75
N LEU A 490 2.60 -37.78 -6.78
CA LEU A 490 3.39 -37.92 -8.00
C LEU A 490 2.89 -39.07 -8.90
N SER A 491 2.62 -38.74 -10.17
CA SER A 491 2.25 -39.70 -11.20
C SER A 491 3.39 -40.68 -11.51
N ASN A 492 3.10 -41.82 -12.17
CA ASN A 492 4.12 -42.76 -12.60
C ASN A 492 4.30 -42.78 -14.14
N SER A 493 5.39 -42.29 -14.73
CA SER A 493 6.49 -41.56 -14.12
C SER A 493 6.23 -40.05 -14.12
N SER A 494 6.35 -39.44 -12.94
CA SER A 494 6.27 -38.00 -12.72
C SER A 494 7.30 -37.21 -13.52
N GLU A 495 8.40 -37.85 -13.91
CA GLU A 495 9.41 -37.28 -14.81
C GLU A 495 8.80 -36.89 -16.16
N GLY A 496 7.86 -37.70 -16.67
CA GLY A 496 7.15 -37.39 -17.90
C GLY A 496 6.26 -36.16 -17.75
N TYR A 497 5.58 -36.01 -16.61
CA TYR A 497 4.80 -34.81 -16.30
C TYR A 497 5.71 -33.58 -16.26
N ALA A 498 6.78 -33.66 -15.48
CA ALA A 498 7.72 -32.57 -15.25
C ALA A 498 8.45 -32.14 -16.55
N ASP A 499 8.79 -33.08 -17.42
CA ASP A 499 9.33 -32.77 -18.75
C ASP A 499 8.33 -32.00 -19.61
N ILE A 500 7.04 -32.37 -19.58
CA ILE A 500 5.99 -31.72 -20.38
C ILE A 500 5.86 -30.25 -20.00
N VAL A 501 5.95 -29.92 -18.70
CA VAL A 501 5.93 -28.54 -18.22
C VAL A 501 7.06 -27.72 -18.88
N GLY A 502 8.29 -28.23 -18.85
CA GLY A 502 9.45 -27.55 -19.42
C GLY A 502 9.36 -27.38 -20.94
N ILE A 503 9.04 -28.45 -21.68
CA ILE A 503 8.98 -28.38 -23.15
C ILE A 503 7.82 -27.51 -23.65
N TYR A 504 6.71 -27.41 -22.91
CA TYR A 504 5.57 -26.57 -23.31
C TYR A 504 5.76 -25.10 -22.97
N ARG A 505 6.40 -24.77 -21.84
CA ARG A 505 6.68 -23.36 -21.51
C ARG A 505 7.81 -22.80 -22.35
N LEU A 506 8.92 -23.52 -22.48
CA LEU A 506 10.09 -23.07 -23.23
C LEU A 506 9.98 -23.33 -24.74
N GLN A 507 9.00 -24.14 -25.17
CA GLN A 507 8.77 -24.51 -26.57
C GLN A 507 10.00 -25.09 -27.28
N THR A 508 10.78 -25.88 -26.53
CA THR A 508 11.97 -26.58 -27.02
C THR A 508 11.90 -28.05 -26.65
N SER A 509 12.47 -28.92 -27.49
CA SER A 509 12.49 -30.36 -27.25
C SER A 509 13.58 -30.80 -26.26
N CYS A 510 14.68 -30.04 -26.17
CA CYS A 510 15.79 -30.35 -25.28
C CYS A 510 15.49 -29.87 -23.86
N VAL A 511 15.29 -30.80 -22.93
CA VAL A 511 15.04 -30.52 -21.52
C VAL A 511 16.36 -30.27 -20.81
N GLY A 512 16.55 -29.03 -20.33
CA GLY A 512 17.74 -28.66 -19.57
C GLY A 512 18.95 -28.25 -20.41
N HIS A 513 18.78 -27.73 -21.63
CA HIS A 513 19.90 -27.29 -22.48
C HIS A 513 21.00 -26.57 -21.67
N GLY A 514 22.26 -26.97 -21.87
CA GLY A 514 23.42 -26.48 -21.11
C GLY A 514 23.73 -27.23 -19.81
N PHE A 515 22.91 -28.19 -19.38
CA PHE A 515 23.13 -28.96 -18.15
C PHE A 515 24.51 -29.64 -18.14
N PHE A 516 24.85 -30.44 -19.16
CA PHE A 516 26.13 -31.12 -19.29
C PHE A 516 27.13 -30.24 -20.02
N TRP A 517 28.06 -29.65 -19.26
CA TRP A 517 29.05 -28.73 -19.80
C TRP A 517 30.38 -29.39 -20.12
N THR A 518 30.94 -30.16 -19.18
CA THR A 518 32.25 -30.82 -19.37
C THR A 518 32.20 -32.35 -19.27
N THR A 519 31.06 -32.93 -18.89
CA THR A 519 30.84 -34.37 -18.87
C THR A 519 30.50 -34.87 -20.27
N SER A 520 31.22 -35.87 -20.76
CA SER A 520 30.94 -36.53 -22.05
C SER A 520 30.64 -38.01 -21.84
N ASP A 521 29.43 -38.43 -22.19
CA ASP A 521 28.98 -39.83 -22.11
C ASP A 521 29.06 -40.55 -23.47
N GLY A 522 29.89 -40.04 -24.39
CA GLY A 522 30.16 -40.68 -25.67
C GLY A 522 29.24 -40.27 -26.84
N CYS A 523 28.28 -39.38 -26.62
CA CYS A 523 27.38 -38.86 -27.67
C CYS A 523 27.88 -37.59 -28.39
N GLY A 524 29.12 -37.17 -28.10
CA GLY A 524 29.76 -36.01 -28.73
C GLY A 524 29.28 -34.67 -28.19
N GLN A 525 29.88 -33.59 -28.69
CA GLN A 525 29.54 -32.21 -28.31
C GLN A 525 28.34 -31.70 -29.12
N THR A 526 27.53 -30.82 -28.54
CA THR A 526 26.47 -30.12 -29.28
C THR A 526 27.06 -29.25 -30.40
N ALA A 527 26.30 -29.02 -31.46
CA ALA A 527 26.78 -28.29 -32.65
C ALA A 527 27.15 -26.83 -32.34
N ASP A 528 26.50 -26.25 -31.33
CA ASP A 528 26.75 -24.89 -30.83
C ASP A 528 27.98 -24.79 -29.91
N GLY A 529 28.59 -25.92 -29.54
CA GLY A 529 29.77 -26.00 -28.70
C GLY A 529 29.53 -25.72 -27.20
N THR A 530 28.28 -25.56 -26.77
CA THR A 530 27.97 -25.10 -25.40
C THR A 530 27.95 -26.22 -24.35
N GLY A 531 27.90 -27.49 -24.78
CA GLY A 531 27.92 -28.66 -23.90
C GLY A 531 28.00 -30.00 -24.65
N TYR A 532 27.68 -31.10 -23.97
CA TYR A 532 27.76 -32.46 -24.54
C TYR A 532 26.38 -33.12 -24.65
N ASN A 533 26.13 -33.79 -25.77
CA ASN A 533 24.89 -34.51 -26.00
C ASN A 533 24.68 -35.62 -24.96
N VAL A 534 23.43 -35.80 -24.55
CA VAL A 534 23.04 -36.85 -23.59
C VAL A 534 22.91 -38.23 -24.24
N ASP A 535 23.36 -39.27 -23.51
CA ASP A 535 22.96 -40.66 -23.75
C ASP A 535 21.78 -41.01 -22.83
N GLU A 536 20.63 -41.30 -23.41
CA GLU A 536 19.43 -41.63 -22.65
C GLU A 536 19.35 -43.11 -22.24
N SER A 537 20.26 -43.94 -22.73
CA SER A 537 20.34 -45.35 -22.37
C SER A 537 21.05 -45.55 -21.03
N GLN A 538 20.49 -46.41 -20.17
CA GLN A 538 21.13 -46.82 -18.92
C GLN A 538 21.88 -48.16 -19.05
N VAL A 539 21.88 -48.75 -20.25
CA VAL A 539 22.52 -50.04 -20.52
C VAL A 539 23.81 -49.81 -21.32
N SER A 540 24.94 -50.14 -20.68
CA SER A 540 26.27 -49.98 -21.27
C SER A 540 26.39 -50.71 -22.62
N GLY A 541 26.95 -50.02 -23.62
CA GLY A 541 27.16 -50.55 -24.97
C GLY A 541 25.93 -50.49 -25.89
N GLN A 542 24.83 -49.88 -25.44
CA GLN A 542 23.64 -49.64 -26.28
C GLN A 542 23.22 -48.16 -26.24
N PRO A 543 24.04 -47.23 -26.75
CA PRO A 543 23.76 -45.80 -26.63
C PRO A 543 22.47 -45.43 -27.37
N TRP A 544 21.77 -44.44 -26.81
CA TRP A 544 20.62 -43.79 -27.41
C TRP A 544 20.83 -42.28 -27.36
N CYS A 545 21.73 -41.82 -28.22
CA CYS A 545 22.25 -40.47 -28.17
C CYS A 545 21.25 -39.45 -28.70
N ALA A 546 21.07 -38.35 -27.97
CA ALA A 546 20.60 -37.11 -28.57
C ALA A 546 21.65 -36.59 -29.57
N THR A 547 21.19 -35.85 -30.58
CA THR A 547 22.04 -35.29 -31.63
C THR A 547 22.33 -33.81 -31.44
N ASP A 548 21.48 -33.10 -30.69
CA ASP A 548 21.62 -31.67 -30.41
C ASP A 548 20.93 -31.27 -29.09
N CYS A 549 21.32 -31.90 -27.98
CA CYS A 549 20.81 -31.58 -26.66
C CYS A 549 21.86 -31.78 -25.57
N SER A 550 22.43 -30.67 -25.08
CA SER A 550 23.32 -30.62 -23.92
C SER A 550 22.59 -30.68 -22.58
N GLY A 551 21.29 -30.98 -22.60
CA GLY A 551 20.44 -31.14 -21.43
C GLY A 551 20.37 -32.59 -20.95
N VAL A 552 19.37 -32.89 -20.12
CA VAL A 552 19.20 -34.21 -19.50
C VAL A 552 18.50 -35.20 -20.43
N ARG A 553 17.70 -34.71 -21.40
CA ARG A 553 16.91 -35.53 -22.33
C ARG A 553 16.31 -34.72 -23.46
N ASP A 554 15.96 -35.38 -24.56
CA ASP A 554 15.28 -34.76 -25.70
C ASP A 554 13.88 -35.39 -25.91
N ALA A 555 12.88 -34.55 -26.10
CA ALA A 555 11.51 -34.95 -26.39
C ALA A 555 11.26 -35.15 -27.89
N ASP A 556 12.19 -34.75 -28.76
CA ASP A 556 12.09 -34.96 -30.21
C ASP A 556 12.82 -36.24 -30.61
N TYR A 557 12.07 -37.31 -30.89
CA TYR A 557 12.65 -38.57 -31.35
C TYR A 557 13.45 -38.43 -32.66
N ALA A 558 13.16 -37.41 -33.49
CA ALA A 558 13.90 -37.17 -34.73
C ALA A 558 15.32 -36.63 -34.47
N LYS A 559 15.56 -36.10 -33.26
CA LYS A 559 16.87 -35.65 -32.79
C LYS A 559 17.65 -36.73 -32.04
N HIS A 560 17.31 -38.00 -32.22
CA HIS A 560 18.05 -39.11 -31.64
C HIS A 560 18.83 -39.92 -32.68
N ASN A 561 19.81 -40.69 -32.23
CA ASN A 561 20.47 -41.72 -33.01
C ASN A 561 20.32 -43.08 -32.29
N PRO A 562 19.48 -44.00 -32.81
CA PRO A 562 18.70 -43.89 -34.05
C PRO A 562 17.50 -42.93 -33.92
N ALA A 563 17.12 -42.29 -35.03
CA ALA A 563 16.00 -41.34 -35.11
C ALA A 563 14.64 -42.07 -35.18
N THR A 564 14.32 -42.81 -34.12
CA THR A 564 13.11 -43.64 -34.03
C THR A 564 12.33 -43.31 -32.75
N PRO A 565 10.98 -43.30 -32.78
CA PRO A 565 10.16 -43.07 -31.60
C PRO A 565 10.52 -44.04 -30.47
N GLN A 566 10.68 -43.53 -29.25
CA GLN A 566 10.84 -44.38 -28.07
C GLN A 566 9.50 -45.01 -27.71
N THR A 567 9.49 -46.33 -27.56
CA THR A 567 8.35 -47.12 -27.09
C THR A 567 8.76 -47.97 -25.90
N PRO A 568 7.79 -48.49 -25.12
CA PRO A 568 8.12 -49.45 -24.08
C PRO A 568 8.96 -50.64 -24.59
N GLN A 569 8.64 -51.17 -25.77
CA GLN A 569 9.29 -52.36 -26.32
C GLN A 569 10.66 -52.08 -26.94
N ASN A 570 10.82 -50.97 -27.67
CA ASN A 570 12.05 -50.71 -28.40
C ASN A 570 13.09 -49.94 -27.58
N PHE A 571 12.70 -49.28 -26.49
CA PHE A 571 13.55 -48.42 -25.68
C PHE A 571 13.47 -48.78 -24.19
N VAL A 572 12.30 -48.65 -23.55
CA VAL A 572 12.19 -48.77 -22.08
C VAL A 572 12.63 -50.14 -21.58
N CYS A 573 12.08 -51.21 -22.14
CA CYS A 573 12.39 -52.59 -21.73
C CYS A 573 13.86 -52.99 -21.95
N PRO A 574 14.47 -52.75 -23.14
CA PRO A 574 15.84 -53.16 -23.40
C PRO A 574 16.92 -52.20 -22.86
N ARG A 575 16.62 -50.90 -22.62
CA ARG A 575 17.65 -49.87 -22.32
C ARG A 575 17.50 -49.17 -20.99
N CYS A 576 16.39 -49.34 -20.28
CA CYS A 576 16.26 -48.83 -18.91
C CYS A 576 16.62 -49.90 -17.88
N SER A 577 17.31 -49.46 -16.83
CA SER A 577 17.59 -50.29 -15.65
C SER A 577 16.30 -50.58 -14.86
N SER A 578 16.32 -51.57 -13.97
CA SER A 578 15.16 -51.92 -13.13
C SER A 578 14.82 -50.78 -12.15
N GLY A 579 13.53 -50.56 -11.89
CA GLY A 579 13.08 -49.50 -10.98
C GLY A 579 11.57 -49.52 -10.71
N THR A 580 11.05 -48.41 -10.18
CA THR A 580 9.63 -48.23 -9.80
C THR A 580 8.77 -47.55 -10.87
N GLY A 581 9.38 -47.17 -11.98
CA GLY A 581 8.75 -46.53 -13.13
C GLY A 581 7.90 -47.49 -13.96
N PRO A 582 7.31 -46.98 -15.06
CA PRO A 582 6.58 -47.81 -16.01
C PRO A 582 7.37 -49.05 -16.42
N CYS A 583 6.67 -50.17 -16.57
CA CYS A 583 7.22 -51.48 -16.92
C CYS A 583 8.22 -52.06 -15.90
N GLY A 584 8.24 -51.56 -14.65
CA GLY A 584 9.19 -51.96 -13.62
C GLY A 584 10.62 -51.46 -13.89
N LYS A 585 10.73 -50.33 -14.60
CA LYS A 585 12.01 -49.72 -15.01
C LYS A 585 12.29 -48.42 -14.27
N GLN A 586 13.50 -47.89 -14.39
CA GLN A 586 13.88 -46.65 -13.72
C GLN A 586 13.06 -45.47 -14.27
N VAL A 587 12.53 -44.64 -13.36
CA VAL A 587 11.48 -43.64 -13.65
C VAL A 587 11.90 -42.60 -14.72
N HIS A 588 13.14 -42.10 -14.69
CA HIS A 588 13.62 -41.07 -15.62
C HIS A 588 13.75 -41.61 -17.05
N CYS A 589 14.32 -42.80 -17.20
CA CYS A 589 14.48 -43.47 -18.50
C CYS A 589 13.13 -43.92 -19.06
N ALA A 590 12.24 -44.44 -18.20
CA ALA A 590 10.92 -44.92 -18.62
C ALA A 590 9.92 -43.81 -19.02
N ALA A 591 10.24 -42.53 -18.74
CA ALA A 591 9.42 -41.39 -19.12
C ALA A 591 9.51 -41.00 -20.61
N GLY A 592 10.47 -41.57 -21.34
CA GLY A 592 10.72 -41.28 -22.77
C GLY A 592 9.47 -41.30 -23.66
N PRO A 593 8.72 -42.42 -23.74
CA PRO A 593 7.50 -42.50 -24.54
C PRO A 593 6.48 -41.40 -24.21
N THR A 594 6.32 -41.05 -22.93
CA THR A 594 5.36 -40.04 -22.48
C THR A 594 5.73 -38.64 -22.96
N ARG A 595 6.97 -38.19 -22.70
CA ARG A 595 7.38 -36.83 -23.10
C ARG A 595 7.44 -36.66 -24.62
N GLN A 596 7.82 -37.71 -25.34
CA GLN A 596 7.87 -37.67 -26.81
C GLN A 596 6.45 -37.59 -27.41
N ALA A 597 5.47 -38.30 -26.82
CA ALA A 597 4.07 -38.18 -27.22
C ALA A 597 3.54 -36.74 -27.05
N ALA A 598 3.84 -36.10 -25.92
CA ALA A 598 3.46 -34.71 -25.70
C ALA A 598 4.12 -33.74 -26.69
N TRP A 599 5.42 -33.91 -26.96
CA TRP A 599 6.10 -33.09 -27.98
C TRP A 599 5.52 -33.30 -29.37
N ASP A 600 5.21 -34.54 -29.75
CA ASP A 600 4.62 -34.85 -31.04
C ASP A 600 3.22 -34.26 -31.20
N PHE A 601 2.43 -34.22 -30.12
CA PHE A 601 1.11 -33.59 -30.12
C PHE A 601 1.18 -32.14 -30.61
N VAL A 602 2.13 -31.34 -30.10
CA VAL A 602 2.30 -29.93 -30.48
C VAL A 602 3.12 -29.71 -31.75
N SER A 603 4.14 -30.52 -31.97
CA SER A 603 5.12 -30.28 -33.05
C SER A 603 4.71 -30.92 -34.38
N ARG A 604 3.87 -31.96 -34.33
CA ARG A 604 3.47 -32.77 -35.50
C ARG A 604 1.96 -32.85 -35.64
N ASP A 605 1.26 -33.39 -34.64
CA ASP A 605 -0.09 -33.92 -34.82
C ASP A 605 -1.16 -32.80 -34.88
N LEU A 606 -1.07 -31.76 -34.05
CA LEU A 606 -1.92 -30.56 -34.18
C LEU A 606 -1.55 -29.69 -35.39
N ARG A 607 -0.33 -29.82 -35.91
CA ARG A 607 0.16 -29.03 -37.06
C ARG A 607 -0.10 -29.70 -38.39
N ALA A 608 -0.42 -30.99 -38.38
CA ALA A 608 -0.82 -31.75 -39.54
C ALA A 608 -2.32 -31.59 -39.85
N ALA A 609 -2.73 -32.05 -41.02
CA ALA A 609 -4.15 -32.16 -41.36
C ALA A 609 -4.86 -33.13 -40.40
N PRO A 610 -6.11 -32.86 -39.98
CA PRO A 610 -6.99 -31.80 -40.50
C PRO A 610 -6.84 -30.42 -39.82
N PHE A 611 -6.09 -30.32 -38.71
CA PHE A 611 -6.05 -29.12 -37.86
C PHE A 611 -5.24 -27.97 -38.48
N ASN A 612 -4.05 -28.27 -39.01
CA ASN A 612 -3.13 -27.30 -39.64
C ASN A 612 -2.83 -26.08 -38.74
N TYR A 613 -2.75 -26.28 -37.43
CA TYR A 613 -2.48 -25.20 -36.50
C TYR A 613 -1.05 -24.67 -36.66
N ASP A 614 -0.88 -23.36 -36.46
CA ASP A 614 0.45 -22.80 -36.25
C ASP A 614 0.99 -23.21 -34.87
N ALA A 615 2.29 -22.99 -34.63
CA ALA A 615 2.90 -23.35 -33.36
C ALA A 615 2.23 -22.63 -32.18
N ASN A 616 1.87 -21.35 -32.34
CA ASN A 616 1.18 -20.57 -31.31
C ASN A 616 -0.11 -21.25 -30.86
N THR A 617 -0.97 -21.61 -31.81
CA THR A 617 -2.24 -22.29 -31.54
C THR A 617 -1.99 -23.67 -30.95
N ALA A 618 -1.10 -24.47 -31.54
CA ALA A 618 -0.82 -25.82 -31.07
C ALA A 618 -0.40 -25.86 -29.60
N PHE A 619 0.49 -24.96 -29.17
CA PHE A 619 0.90 -24.86 -27.76
C PHE A 619 -0.22 -24.34 -26.85
N VAL A 620 -1.06 -23.40 -27.29
CA VAL A 620 -2.20 -22.94 -26.47
C VAL A 620 -3.19 -24.09 -26.23
N VAL A 621 -3.52 -24.86 -27.26
CA VAL A 621 -4.39 -26.04 -27.16
C VAL A 621 -3.78 -27.09 -26.23
N ALA A 622 -2.51 -27.42 -26.44
CA ALA A 622 -1.84 -28.44 -25.65
C ALA A 622 -1.65 -28.04 -24.18
N ASN A 623 -1.42 -26.75 -23.88
CA ASN A 623 -1.38 -26.26 -22.49
C ASN A 623 -2.74 -26.45 -21.81
N LYS A 624 -3.86 -26.11 -22.47
CA LYS A 624 -5.21 -26.38 -21.93
C LYS A 624 -5.38 -27.86 -21.61
N VAL A 625 -5.16 -28.73 -22.60
CA VAL A 625 -5.35 -30.19 -22.47
C VAL A 625 -4.44 -30.77 -21.39
N PHE A 626 -3.16 -30.36 -21.35
CA PHE A 626 -2.21 -30.83 -20.35
C PHE A 626 -2.59 -30.40 -18.93
N TYR A 627 -2.78 -29.11 -18.68
CA TYR A 627 -3.06 -28.64 -17.32
C TYR A 627 -4.42 -29.13 -16.81
N GLN A 628 -5.46 -29.16 -17.67
CA GLN A 628 -6.79 -29.62 -17.27
C GLN A 628 -6.92 -31.15 -17.24
N GLY A 629 -6.13 -31.86 -18.04
CA GLY A 629 -6.23 -33.30 -18.25
C GLY A 629 -5.16 -34.13 -17.56
N SER A 630 -4.11 -33.56 -16.98
CA SER A 630 -3.06 -34.38 -16.33
C SER A 630 -3.32 -34.59 -14.83
N GLY A 631 -4.27 -33.83 -14.26
CA GLY A 631 -4.52 -33.80 -12.82
C GLY A 631 -4.90 -35.13 -12.17
N ASN A 632 -5.34 -36.14 -12.92
CA ASN A 632 -5.74 -37.46 -12.37
C ASN A 632 -4.88 -38.60 -12.91
N VAL A 633 -3.71 -38.29 -13.47
CA VAL A 633 -2.83 -39.31 -14.04
C VAL A 633 -2.09 -40.03 -12.92
N GLY A 634 -2.47 -41.27 -12.62
CA GLY A 634 -1.76 -42.10 -11.65
C GLY A 634 -0.56 -42.83 -12.27
N THR A 635 -0.71 -43.30 -13.51
CA THR A 635 0.37 -43.92 -14.28
C THR A 635 0.16 -43.57 -15.73
N TRP A 636 1.16 -42.99 -16.41
CA TRP A 636 1.00 -42.48 -17.77
C TRP A 636 0.60 -43.55 -18.79
N HIS A 637 1.11 -44.78 -18.65
CA HIS A 637 0.78 -45.91 -19.50
C HIS A 637 1.05 -47.26 -18.81
N GLY A 638 0.34 -48.32 -19.25
CA GLY A 638 0.58 -49.69 -18.82
C GLY A 638 1.57 -50.41 -19.74
N CYS A 639 2.40 -51.29 -19.19
CA CYS A 639 3.32 -52.12 -19.98
C CYS A 639 3.89 -53.30 -19.17
N ASP A 640 4.22 -54.38 -19.89
CA ASP A 640 4.89 -55.57 -19.37
C ASP A 640 6.04 -55.96 -20.31
N CYS A 641 7.28 -55.82 -19.82
CA CYS A 641 8.48 -56.16 -20.57
C CYS A 641 8.65 -57.67 -20.82
N THR A 642 8.06 -58.53 -20.00
CA THR A 642 8.13 -59.99 -20.14
C THR A 642 7.10 -60.46 -21.16
N ALA A 643 5.89 -59.91 -21.11
CA ALA A 643 4.83 -60.21 -22.06
C ALA A 643 4.98 -59.44 -23.39
N ASN A 644 5.89 -58.46 -23.46
CA ASN A 644 6.10 -57.59 -24.61
C ASN A 644 4.83 -56.82 -25.03
N THR A 645 4.11 -56.27 -24.05
CA THR A 645 2.85 -55.52 -24.24
C THR A 645 2.94 -54.11 -23.64
N ALA A 646 2.20 -53.16 -24.22
CA ALA A 646 1.98 -51.82 -23.67
C ALA A 646 0.69 -51.20 -24.22
N ASP A 647 0.03 -50.35 -23.44
CA ASP A 647 -1.18 -49.63 -23.82
C ASP A 647 -1.45 -48.39 -22.94
N GLY A 648 -2.35 -47.54 -23.42
CA GLY A 648 -2.86 -46.36 -22.72
C GLY A 648 -4.30 -46.51 -22.22
N CYS A 649 -4.85 -47.71 -22.12
CA CYS A 649 -6.30 -47.94 -21.92
C CYS A 649 -6.78 -47.75 -20.47
N GLY A 650 -5.87 -47.60 -19.51
CA GLY A 650 -6.23 -47.35 -18.11
C GLY A 650 -6.96 -46.01 -17.96
N ALA A 651 -8.00 -45.97 -17.12
CA ALA A 651 -8.78 -44.76 -16.90
C ALA A 651 -7.91 -43.60 -16.37
N THR A 652 -6.88 -43.90 -15.57
CA THR A 652 -5.92 -42.94 -15.02
C THR A 652 -4.64 -42.82 -15.87
N ASN A 653 -4.64 -43.36 -17.09
CA ASN A 653 -3.52 -43.19 -18.03
C ASN A 653 -3.63 -41.85 -18.75
N GLY A 654 -2.48 -41.29 -19.13
CA GLY A 654 -2.40 -39.96 -19.73
C GLY A 654 -3.26 -39.82 -20.98
N TYR A 655 -3.26 -40.85 -21.83
CA TYR A 655 -4.10 -40.88 -23.04
C TYR A 655 -5.58 -40.68 -22.72
N MET A 656 -6.16 -41.46 -21.80
CA MET A 656 -7.59 -41.38 -21.47
C MET A 656 -7.96 -40.09 -20.75
N GLN A 657 -7.08 -39.58 -19.90
CA GLN A 657 -7.33 -38.33 -19.17
C GLN A 657 -7.28 -37.10 -20.09
N TRP A 658 -6.38 -37.09 -21.07
CA TRP A 658 -6.32 -36.01 -22.07
C TRP A 658 -7.54 -36.02 -23.01
N LEU A 659 -8.06 -37.20 -23.38
CA LEU A 659 -9.33 -37.28 -24.11
C LEU A 659 -10.49 -36.72 -23.27
N ALA A 660 -10.56 -37.06 -21.99
CA ALA A 660 -11.62 -36.58 -21.09
C ALA A 660 -11.61 -35.04 -20.93
N ALA A 661 -10.43 -34.41 -20.90
CA ALA A 661 -10.30 -32.95 -20.82
C ALA A 661 -10.60 -32.22 -22.14
N ASP A 662 -10.56 -32.95 -23.26
CA ASP A 662 -10.86 -32.45 -24.59
C ASP A 662 -12.35 -32.62 -24.97
N ASP A 663 -13.06 -33.60 -24.38
CA ASP A 663 -14.47 -33.92 -24.63
C ASP A 663 -15.43 -32.72 -24.49
N ASP A 664 -16.45 -32.65 -25.34
CA ASP A 664 -17.37 -31.52 -25.42
C ASP A 664 -18.79 -31.82 -24.90
N ASP A 665 -19.29 -33.05 -24.96
CA ASP A 665 -20.70 -33.36 -24.64
C ASP A 665 -20.91 -34.41 -23.53
N GLY A 666 -19.84 -34.90 -22.91
CA GLY A 666 -19.85 -35.94 -21.89
C GLY A 666 -19.85 -37.37 -22.47
N ASN A 667 -19.42 -37.58 -23.72
CA ASN A 667 -19.49 -38.87 -24.43
C ASN A 667 -18.30 -39.19 -25.36
N LEU A 668 -17.17 -39.63 -24.78
CA LEU A 668 -15.96 -40.07 -25.50
C LEU A 668 -16.15 -41.09 -26.65
N ALA A 669 -17.25 -41.85 -26.67
CA ALA A 669 -17.50 -42.85 -27.71
C ALA A 669 -17.89 -42.24 -29.06
N ASN A 670 -18.40 -41.00 -29.07
CA ASN A 670 -18.69 -40.31 -30.33
C ASN A 670 -17.48 -39.53 -30.86
N GLY A 671 -16.45 -39.30 -30.01
CA GLY A 671 -15.18 -38.66 -30.32
C GLY A 671 -15.00 -37.36 -29.55
N THR A 672 -13.82 -36.73 -29.67
CA THR A 672 -13.51 -35.43 -29.03
C THR A 672 -12.95 -34.44 -30.07
N PRO A 673 -12.94 -33.12 -29.81
CA PRO A 673 -12.47 -32.10 -30.75
C PRO A 673 -11.07 -32.34 -31.33
N HIS A 674 -10.14 -32.96 -30.58
CA HIS A 674 -8.77 -33.22 -30.99
C HIS A 674 -8.35 -34.69 -30.87
N MET A 675 -9.30 -35.63 -30.72
CA MET A 675 -9.03 -37.05 -30.47
C MET A 675 -8.02 -37.69 -31.44
N THR A 676 -8.10 -37.38 -32.73
CA THR A 676 -7.22 -37.97 -33.75
C THR A 676 -5.76 -37.54 -33.59
N ALA A 677 -5.50 -36.29 -33.20
CA ALA A 677 -4.15 -35.81 -32.93
C ALA A 677 -3.60 -36.41 -31.63
N ILE A 678 -4.42 -36.49 -30.57
CA ILE A 678 -4.03 -37.12 -29.29
C ILE A 678 -3.72 -38.60 -29.51
N TYR A 679 -4.55 -39.31 -30.28
CA TYR A 679 -4.31 -40.72 -30.62
C TYR A 679 -3.04 -40.90 -31.44
N ALA A 680 -2.81 -40.11 -32.49
CA ALA A 680 -1.61 -40.23 -33.32
C ALA A 680 -0.33 -40.05 -32.49
N ALA A 681 -0.31 -39.06 -31.59
CA ALA A 681 0.77 -38.79 -30.66
C ALA A 681 1.09 -40.00 -29.77
N PHE A 682 0.12 -40.45 -28.99
CA PHE A 682 0.34 -41.56 -28.05
C PHE A 682 0.55 -42.91 -28.74
N ASN A 683 -0.11 -43.15 -29.88
CA ASN A 683 -0.02 -44.42 -30.60
C ASN A 683 1.36 -44.62 -31.23
N ARG A 684 2.01 -43.54 -31.70
CA ARG A 684 3.38 -43.59 -32.22
C ARG A 684 4.40 -44.11 -31.20
N HIS A 685 4.10 -43.90 -29.92
CA HIS A 685 4.93 -44.35 -28.79
C HIS A 685 4.43 -45.65 -28.16
N GLY A 686 3.39 -46.29 -28.72
CA GLY A 686 2.84 -47.56 -28.22
C GLY A 686 2.07 -47.43 -26.91
N ILE A 687 1.58 -46.22 -26.58
CA ILE A 687 0.95 -45.89 -25.30
C ILE A 687 -0.46 -45.30 -25.45
N ALA A 688 -1.12 -45.51 -26.59
CA ALA A 688 -2.54 -45.18 -26.80
C ALA A 688 -3.45 -46.37 -26.50
N CYS A 689 -4.76 -46.13 -26.47
CA CYS A 689 -5.77 -47.17 -26.50
C CYS A 689 -6.47 -47.22 -27.87
N SER A 690 -6.74 -48.41 -28.40
CA SER A 690 -7.44 -48.59 -29.68
C SER A 690 -8.96 -48.37 -29.61
N THR A 691 -9.51 -48.26 -28.40
CA THR A 691 -10.94 -48.09 -28.13
C THR A 691 -11.16 -46.97 -27.11
N PRO A 692 -12.06 -46.00 -27.35
CA PRO A 692 -12.89 -45.84 -28.55
C PRO A 692 -12.05 -45.54 -29.80
N THR A 693 -12.61 -45.85 -30.98
CA THR A 693 -11.95 -45.54 -32.25
C THR A 693 -11.72 -44.03 -32.32
N ALA A 694 -10.49 -43.62 -32.63
CA ALA A 694 -10.14 -42.21 -32.69
C ALA A 694 -10.96 -41.49 -33.77
N VAL A 695 -11.86 -40.62 -33.34
CA VAL A 695 -12.72 -39.79 -34.19
C VAL A 695 -12.67 -38.37 -33.66
N THR A 696 -12.37 -37.43 -34.55
CA THR A 696 -12.53 -36.01 -34.24
C THR A 696 -13.97 -35.60 -34.53
N SER A 697 -14.67 -35.18 -33.49
CA SER A 697 -16.09 -34.82 -33.52
C SER A 697 -16.39 -33.79 -32.44
N GLY A 698 -17.66 -33.39 -32.33
CA GLY A 698 -18.04 -32.33 -31.41
C GLY A 698 -17.75 -30.95 -31.99
N CYS A 699 -18.22 -29.90 -31.31
CA CYS A 699 -17.90 -28.50 -31.62
C CYS A 699 -18.20 -27.97 -33.02
N ALA A 700 -18.99 -28.66 -33.85
CA ALA A 700 -19.35 -28.18 -35.19
C ALA A 700 -20.06 -26.82 -35.22
N ALA A 701 -20.72 -26.44 -34.10
CA ALA A 701 -21.37 -25.14 -33.91
C ALA A 701 -20.50 -24.12 -33.13
N GLY A 702 -19.28 -24.51 -32.74
CA GLY A 702 -18.33 -23.66 -32.02
C GLY A 702 -17.55 -22.69 -32.92
N PRO A 703 -16.76 -21.79 -32.32
CA PRO A 703 -15.88 -20.89 -33.06
C PRO A 703 -14.86 -21.67 -33.90
N SER A 704 -14.73 -21.33 -35.18
CA SER A 704 -13.81 -22.02 -36.10
C SER A 704 -12.75 -21.12 -36.74
N SER A 705 -12.88 -19.80 -36.64
CA SER A 705 -11.92 -18.84 -37.20
C SER A 705 -11.17 -18.09 -36.11
N ALA A 706 -9.86 -17.91 -36.28
CA ALA A 706 -9.05 -17.08 -35.39
C ALA A 706 -9.55 -15.62 -35.35
N PRO A 707 -9.61 -14.97 -34.16
CA PRO A 707 -9.79 -13.53 -34.07
C PRO A 707 -8.62 -12.76 -34.72
N SER A 708 -8.89 -11.56 -35.23
CA SER A 708 -7.89 -10.57 -35.60
C SER A 708 -7.73 -9.59 -34.44
N ALA A 709 -6.66 -9.73 -33.66
CA ALA A 709 -6.40 -8.95 -32.46
C ALA A 709 -5.37 -7.84 -32.70
N PHE A 710 -5.57 -6.71 -32.02
CA PHE A 710 -4.69 -5.56 -31.99
C PHE A 710 -4.36 -5.20 -30.54
N ALA A 711 -3.10 -4.86 -30.29
CA ALA A 711 -2.64 -4.38 -29.00
C ALA A 711 -2.13 -2.94 -29.14
N THR A 712 -2.58 -2.08 -28.24
CA THR A 712 -2.20 -0.66 -28.19
C THR A 712 -1.52 -0.38 -26.85
N PRO A 713 -0.25 0.04 -26.84
CA PRO A 713 0.46 0.37 -25.61
C PRO A 713 -0.07 1.69 -25.01
N ASN A 714 -0.28 1.71 -23.70
CA ASN A 714 -0.55 2.91 -22.91
C ASN A 714 0.48 3.02 -21.77
N GLU A 715 0.38 4.07 -20.96
CA GLU A 715 1.14 4.18 -19.72
C GLU A 715 0.65 3.13 -18.71
N GLY A 716 1.55 2.24 -18.27
CA GLY A 716 1.25 1.22 -17.24
C GLY A 716 0.17 0.22 -17.64
N SER A 717 -0.25 0.20 -18.91
CA SER A 717 -1.31 -0.68 -19.39
C SER A 717 -1.21 -0.99 -20.89
N VAL A 718 -1.86 -2.06 -21.34
CA VAL A 718 -2.06 -2.38 -22.77
C VAL A 718 -3.55 -2.52 -23.04
N SER A 719 -4.08 -1.79 -24.02
CA SER A 719 -5.44 -1.99 -24.51
C SER A 719 -5.45 -2.96 -25.68
N LEU A 720 -6.24 -4.02 -25.58
CA LEU A 720 -6.46 -5.04 -26.60
C LEU A 720 -7.85 -4.88 -27.21
N SER A 721 -7.96 -5.09 -28.52
CA SER A 721 -9.23 -5.16 -29.24
C SER A 721 -9.18 -6.18 -30.36
N TRP A 722 -10.32 -6.77 -30.73
CA TRP A 722 -10.42 -7.76 -31.80
C TRP A 722 -11.79 -7.73 -32.49
N ASN A 723 -11.92 -8.41 -33.63
CA ASN A 723 -13.23 -8.61 -34.26
C ASN A 723 -14.03 -9.70 -33.55
N SER A 724 -15.36 -9.63 -33.65
CA SER A 724 -16.22 -10.73 -33.21
C SER A 724 -16.03 -11.96 -34.09
N VAL A 725 -16.09 -13.15 -33.48
CA VAL A 725 -16.01 -14.46 -34.14
C VAL A 725 -17.35 -15.18 -33.99
N GLY A 726 -17.86 -15.75 -35.08
CA GLY A 726 -19.11 -16.51 -35.07
C GLY A 726 -19.00 -17.77 -34.20
N GLY A 727 -20.03 -18.06 -33.40
CA GLY A 727 -20.03 -19.18 -32.45
C GLY A 727 -19.33 -18.89 -31.11
N ALA A 728 -18.72 -17.71 -30.94
CA ALA A 728 -18.03 -17.33 -29.71
C ALA A 728 -18.98 -16.80 -28.63
N SER A 729 -18.83 -17.29 -27.40
CA SER A 729 -19.47 -16.77 -26.19
C SER A 729 -18.52 -15.90 -25.35
N SER A 730 -17.21 -16.13 -25.49
CA SER A 730 -16.16 -15.44 -24.75
C SER A 730 -14.83 -15.49 -25.51
N TYR A 731 -13.82 -14.82 -24.98
CA TYR A 731 -12.47 -14.76 -25.51
C TYR A 731 -11.45 -14.94 -24.40
N TRP A 732 -10.49 -15.85 -24.60
CA TRP A 732 -9.34 -15.99 -23.73
C TRP A 732 -8.24 -15.02 -24.18
N VAL A 733 -7.75 -14.22 -23.24
CA VAL A 733 -6.63 -13.30 -23.45
C VAL A 733 -5.36 -14.00 -22.95
N MET A 734 -4.56 -14.45 -23.89
CA MET A 734 -3.29 -15.12 -23.63
C MET A 734 -2.17 -14.08 -23.61
N LYS A 735 -1.38 -14.02 -22.53
CA LYS A 735 -0.23 -13.11 -22.37
C LYS A 735 1.06 -13.90 -22.18
N THR A 736 2.14 -13.39 -22.74
CA THR A 736 3.49 -13.83 -22.43
C THR A 736 4.47 -12.66 -22.48
N GLU A 737 5.64 -12.86 -21.89
CA GLU A 737 6.76 -11.94 -21.87
C GLU A 737 8.07 -12.73 -21.76
N GLY A 738 9.20 -12.05 -21.95
CA GLY A 738 10.52 -12.67 -21.88
C GLY A 738 11.16 -12.84 -23.25
N PHE A 739 12.31 -13.53 -23.27
CA PHE A 739 13.26 -13.51 -24.39
C PHE A 739 12.71 -14.10 -25.71
N ALA A 740 11.78 -15.05 -25.63
CA ALA A 740 11.23 -15.72 -26.82
C ALA A 740 9.89 -15.12 -27.30
N GLY A 741 9.36 -14.11 -26.60
CA GLY A 741 8.11 -13.42 -26.96
C GLY A 741 6.98 -14.40 -27.31
N CYS A 742 6.46 -14.32 -28.54
CA CYS A 742 5.39 -15.18 -29.02
C CYS A 742 5.72 -16.69 -29.07
N ASN A 743 7.00 -17.07 -29.05
CA ASN A 743 7.45 -18.47 -29.03
C ASN A 743 7.72 -18.96 -27.60
N PHE A 744 6.99 -18.42 -26.62
CA PHE A 744 7.07 -18.79 -25.22
C PHE A 744 5.67 -19.16 -24.66
N GLY A 745 5.67 -19.88 -23.54
CA GLY A 745 4.46 -20.25 -22.79
C GLY A 745 3.61 -19.02 -22.44
N LYS A 746 2.29 -19.16 -22.53
CA LYS A 746 1.35 -18.04 -22.35
C LYS A 746 0.37 -18.33 -21.21
N ALA A 747 0.19 -17.35 -20.34
CA ALA A 747 -0.83 -17.37 -19.31
C ALA A 747 -2.17 -16.88 -19.87
N ASN A 748 -3.27 -17.56 -19.52
CA ASN A 748 -4.61 -17.02 -19.72
C ASN A 748 -4.90 -16.02 -18.61
N ILE A 749 -4.76 -14.73 -18.91
CA ILE A 749 -4.86 -13.65 -17.91
C ILE A 749 -6.27 -13.10 -17.75
N ALA A 750 -7.15 -13.35 -18.72
CA ALA A 750 -8.53 -12.93 -18.67
C ALA A 750 -9.40 -13.76 -19.61
N THR A 751 -10.63 -14.03 -19.19
CA THR A 751 -11.70 -14.51 -20.07
C THR A 751 -12.80 -13.47 -20.10
N VAL A 752 -13.05 -12.89 -21.27
CA VAL A 752 -13.97 -11.76 -21.44
C VAL A 752 -15.06 -12.08 -22.46
N THR A 753 -16.25 -11.51 -22.30
CA THR A 753 -17.37 -11.69 -23.25
C THR A 753 -17.38 -10.64 -24.35
N GLY A 754 -16.78 -9.47 -24.10
CA GLY A 754 -16.61 -8.39 -25.07
C GLY A 754 -15.44 -8.64 -26.01
N THR A 755 -15.27 -7.73 -26.98
CA THR A 755 -14.19 -7.79 -27.97
C THR A 755 -13.02 -6.86 -27.64
N SER A 756 -12.82 -6.58 -26.36
CA SER A 756 -11.73 -5.77 -25.84
C SER A 756 -11.37 -6.14 -24.41
N TYR A 757 -10.13 -5.84 -24.02
CA TYR A 757 -9.62 -5.99 -22.67
C TYR A 757 -8.47 -5.01 -22.45
N THR A 758 -8.35 -4.43 -21.26
CA THR A 758 -7.16 -3.65 -20.88
C THR A 758 -6.39 -4.44 -19.84
N ASP A 759 -5.13 -4.75 -20.14
CA ASP A 759 -4.19 -5.38 -19.21
C ASP A 759 -3.50 -4.30 -18.37
N PRO A 760 -3.76 -4.21 -17.05
CA PRO A 760 -3.13 -3.25 -16.16
C PRO A 760 -1.85 -3.78 -15.51
N GLU A 761 -1.48 -5.06 -15.71
CA GLU A 761 -0.34 -5.68 -15.03
C GLU A 761 0.89 -5.70 -15.96
N VAL A 762 1.30 -4.53 -16.44
CA VAL A 762 2.43 -4.36 -17.35
C VAL A 762 3.35 -3.23 -16.90
N ALA A 763 4.63 -3.34 -17.21
CA ALA A 763 5.60 -2.29 -16.94
C ALA A 763 5.98 -1.54 -18.22
N ASN A 764 6.01 -0.21 -18.14
CA ASN A 764 6.60 0.62 -19.19
C ASN A 764 8.04 0.19 -19.49
N GLY A 765 8.39 0.09 -20.78
CA GLY A 765 9.70 -0.32 -21.29
C GLY A 765 9.88 -1.82 -21.51
N ARG A 766 8.92 -2.67 -21.08
CA ARG A 766 8.96 -4.13 -21.25
C ARG A 766 8.04 -4.55 -22.40
N GLN A 767 8.49 -5.46 -23.26
CA GLN A 767 7.66 -6.01 -24.32
C GLN A 767 6.75 -7.12 -23.78
N TYR A 768 5.46 -7.06 -24.13
CA TYR A 768 4.45 -8.07 -23.83
C TYR A 768 3.80 -8.54 -25.12
N CYS A 769 3.56 -9.84 -25.23
CA CYS A 769 2.99 -10.46 -26.40
C CYS A 769 1.65 -11.11 -26.08
N TYR A 770 0.66 -10.89 -26.94
CA TYR A 770 -0.72 -11.29 -26.72
C TYR A 770 -1.24 -12.19 -27.85
N SER A 771 -2.12 -13.11 -27.51
CA SER A 771 -2.97 -13.85 -28.45
C SER A 771 -4.38 -13.94 -27.88
N VAL A 772 -5.38 -13.96 -28.76
CA VAL A 772 -6.79 -14.04 -28.37
C VAL A 772 -7.39 -15.30 -28.98
N VAL A 773 -8.06 -16.10 -28.16
CA VAL A 773 -8.78 -17.31 -28.60
C VAL A 773 -10.27 -17.08 -28.42
N ALA A 774 -11.07 -17.28 -29.46
CA ALA A 774 -12.52 -17.25 -29.31
C ALA A 774 -12.99 -18.60 -28.74
N ALA A 775 -13.77 -18.56 -27.67
CA ALA A 775 -14.33 -19.74 -27.02
C ALA A 775 -15.86 -19.75 -27.12
N GLY A 776 -16.42 -20.90 -27.46
CA GLY A 776 -17.86 -21.12 -27.59
C GLY A 776 -18.55 -21.21 -26.23
N SER A 777 -19.86 -21.45 -26.21
CA SER A 777 -20.57 -21.68 -24.93
C SER A 777 -20.15 -23.00 -24.27
N ASN A 778 -19.62 -23.92 -25.07
CA ASN A 778 -18.93 -25.10 -24.63
C ASN A 778 -17.42 -24.82 -24.48
N ALA A 779 -16.87 -25.05 -23.30
CA ALA A 779 -15.47 -24.74 -22.96
C ALA A 779 -14.44 -25.58 -23.75
N SER A 780 -14.86 -26.70 -24.33
CA SER A 780 -14.05 -27.54 -25.20
C SER A 780 -14.11 -27.11 -26.67
N CYS A 781 -15.01 -26.18 -27.01
CA CYS A 781 -15.18 -25.68 -28.38
C CYS A 781 -14.60 -24.27 -28.52
N TYR A 782 -13.45 -24.15 -29.17
CA TYR A 782 -12.73 -22.89 -29.31
C TYR A 782 -12.02 -22.80 -30.67
N SER A 783 -11.75 -21.59 -31.12
CA SER A 783 -11.07 -21.31 -32.38
C SER A 783 -9.56 -21.53 -32.28
N PRO A 784 -8.84 -21.53 -33.41
CA PRO A 784 -7.41 -21.21 -33.41
C PRO A 784 -7.13 -19.86 -32.74
N ALA A 785 -5.93 -19.67 -32.21
CA ALA A 785 -5.53 -18.40 -31.61
C ALA A 785 -5.32 -17.32 -32.68
N SER A 786 -5.55 -16.05 -32.34
CA SER A 786 -5.14 -14.92 -33.18
C SER A 786 -3.62 -14.99 -33.45
N THR A 787 -3.18 -14.31 -34.52
CA THR A 787 -1.75 -14.03 -34.68
C THR A 787 -1.22 -13.36 -33.42
N CYS A 788 -0.11 -13.88 -32.90
CA CYS A 788 0.50 -13.34 -31.69
C CYS A 788 1.14 -11.98 -31.99
N THR A 789 0.80 -10.96 -31.20
CA THR A 789 1.25 -9.57 -31.41
C THR A 789 1.95 -9.05 -30.16
N CYS A 790 3.13 -8.45 -30.33
CA CYS A 790 3.92 -7.88 -29.24
C CYS A 790 3.88 -6.36 -29.23
N VAL A 791 3.79 -5.77 -28.05
CA VAL A 791 3.81 -4.31 -27.82
C VAL A 791 4.63 -3.98 -26.58
N THR A 792 5.18 -2.77 -26.54
CA THR A 792 5.94 -2.26 -25.40
C THR A 792 5.22 -1.03 -24.84
N PRO A 793 4.55 -1.14 -23.67
CA PRO A 793 4.03 0.00 -22.94
C PRO A 793 5.12 1.05 -22.75
N ALA A 794 4.77 2.32 -22.91
CA ALA A 794 5.71 3.40 -22.76
C ALA A 794 5.02 4.54 -22.03
N CYS A 795 5.77 5.16 -21.13
CA CYS A 795 5.39 6.45 -20.58
C CYS A 795 5.63 7.50 -21.67
N ALA A 796 4.54 8.04 -22.23
CA ALA A 796 4.65 9.03 -23.28
C ALA A 796 5.27 10.32 -22.72
N PRO A 797 6.22 10.95 -23.43
CA PRO A 797 6.65 12.29 -23.09
C PRO A 797 5.51 13.30 -23.33
N PRO A 798 5.52 14.46 -22.66
CA PRO A 798 4.60 15.56 -22.96
C PRO A 798 4.60 15.89 -24.46
N SER A 799 3.41 16.06 -25.04
CA SER A 799 3.22 16.36 -26.47
C SER A 799 3.66 17.78 -26.85
N SER A 800 3.79 18.68 -25.86
CA SER A 800 4.23 20.06 -26.02
C SER A 800 5.53 20.32 -25.25
N LEU A 801 6.34 21.23 -25.79
CA LEU A 801 7.60 21.66 -25.18
C LEU A 801 7.37 22.95 -24.40
N PRO A 802 7.93 23.08 -23.18
CA PRO A 802 7.93 24.36 -22.49
C PRO A 802 8.74 25.37 -23.30
N ALA A 803 8.15 26.53 -23.60
CA ALA A 803 8.81 27.63 -24.25
C ALA A 803 9.44 28.56 -23.20
N ALA A 804 10.69 28.96 -23.41
CA ALA A 804 11.34 29.94 -22.56
C ALA A 804 10.59 31.29 -22.62
N VAL A 805 10.17 31.81 -21.47
CA VAL A 805 9.44 33.09 -21.34
C VAL A 805 10.37 34.18 -20.81
N GLY A 806 11.15 33.90 -19.77
CA GLY A 806 12.02 34.89 -19.12
C GLY A 806 13.23 34.25 -18.43
N PRO A 807 14.42 34.89 -18.43
CA PRO A 807 14.80 36.07 -19.22
C PRO A 807 14.71 35.82 -20.73
N SER A 808 14.39 36.85 -21.50
CA SER A 808 14.33 36.75 -22.97
C SER A 808 15.70 36.38 -23.54
N ASP A 809 15.72 35.59 -24.62
CA ASP A 809 16.98 35.15 -25.24
C ASP A 809 17.87 36.35 -25.65
N GLY A 810 19.15 36.27 -25.31
CA GLY A 810 20.15 37.32 -25.52
C GLY A 810 20.05 38.51 -24.57
N SER A 811 19.18 38.46 -23.55
CA SER A 811 19.06 39.57 -22.59
C SER A 811 20.37 39.83 -21.85
N THR A 812 20.69 41.10 -21.68
CA THR A 812 21.88 41.56 -20.93
C THR A 812 21.45 42.21 -19.62
N ALA A 813 22.39 42.34 -18.68
CA ALA A 813 22.15 42.96 -17.38
C ALA A 813 21.10 42.23 -16.51
N VAL A 814 21.01 40.91 -16.67
CA VAL A 814 20.15 40.06 -15.84
C VAL A 814 20.75 39.90 -14.44
N ASP A 815 19.93 39.85 -13.39
CA ASP A 815 20.40 39.71 -12.02
C ASP A 815 21.06 38.33 -11.77
N PHE A 816 21.95 38.25 -10.76
CA PHE A 816 22.69 37.03 -10.42
C PHE A 816 21.79 35.88 -9.96
N TYR A 817 20.61 36.19 -9.42
CA TYR A 817 19.60 35.24 -8.96
C TYR A 817 18.38 35.20 -9.89
N ALA A 818 18.64 35.28 -11.21
CA ALA A 818 17.60 35.34 -12.22
C ALA A 818 16.48 34.31 -11.98
N THR A 819 15.23 34.75 -12.09
CA THR A 819 14.08 33.84 -12.16
C THR A 819 13.90 33.41 -13.61
N LEU A 820 14.09 32.12 -13.85
CA LEU A 820 13.76 31.48 -15.11
C LEU A 820 12.27 31.17 -15.12
N ASP A 821 11.59 31.52 -16.20
CA ASP A 821 10.15 31.37 -16.41
C ASP A 821 9.90 30.75 -17.78
N TRP A 822 8.95 29.82 -17.85
CA TRP A 822 8.60 29.12 -19.08
C TRP A 822 7.08 28.90 -19.18
N SER A 823 6.59 28.59 -20.37
CA SER A 823 5.17 28.29 -20.57
C SER A 823 4.78 26.99 -19.88
N ASP A 824 3.61 26.97 -19.24
CA ASP A 824 3.00 25.74 -18.75
C ASP A 824 2.70 24.77 -19.91
N VAL A 825 3.01 23.50 -19.70
CA VAL A 825 2.67 22.41 -20.63
C VAL A 825 2.10 21.22 -19.85
N GLU A 826 1.45 20.31 -20.58
CA GLU A 826 0.84 19.11 -20.02
C GLU A 826 1.92 18.14 -19.48
N GLY A 827 2.24 18.28 -18.20
CA GLY A 827 3.25 17.51 -17.47
C GLY A 827 3.14 17.82 -15.97
N THR A 828 3.57 16.90 -15.11
CA THR A 828 3.41 17.08 -13.65
C THR A 828 4.61 17.74 -13.00
N ARG A 829 5.76 17.80 -13.69
CA ARG A 829 6.98 18.45 -13.19
C ARG A 829 7.90 18.94 -14.32
N TYR A 830 8.85 19.81 -13.97
CA TYR A 830 9.89 20.33 -14.86
C TYR A 830 11.30 20.01 -14.37
N GLU A 831 12.21 19.93 -15.35
CA GLU A 831 13.65 19.95 -15.13
C GLU A 831 14.26 21.12 -15.88
N VAL A 832 15.18 21.84 -15.22
CA VAL A 832 15.81 23.05 -15.75
C VAL A 832 17.31 22.95 -15.57
N GLN A 833 18.08 23.37 -16.58
CA GLN A 833 19.53 23.45 -16.54
C GLN A 833 20.02 24.83 -16.96
N VAL A 834 21.11 25.28 -16.36
CA VAL A 834 21.87 26.47 -16.75
C VAL A 834 23.33 26.07 -16.93
N ALA A 835 23.93 26.47 -18.05
CA ALA A 835 25.28 26.13 -18.46
C ALA A 835 26.06 27.38 -18.89
N THR A 836 27.39 27.25 -19.00
CA THR A 836 28.27 28.28 -19.58
C THR A 836 28.44 28.14 -21.09
N ASP A 837 27.89 27.09 -21.70
CA ASP A 837 27.94 26.83 -23.14
C ASP A 837 26.59 26.33 -23.67
N ALA A 838 26.29 26.66 -24.94
CA ALA A 838 25.02 26.31 -25.58
C ALA A 838 24.84 24.80 -25.81
N ALA A 839 25.92 24.01 -25.76
CA ALA A 839 25.86 22.56 -25.88
C ALA A 839 25.57 21.86 -24.54
N PHE A 840 25.51 22.61 -23.43
CA PHE A 840 25.32 22.11 -22.07
C PHE A 840 26.37 21.07 -21.67
N THR A 841 27.60 21.23 -22.15
CA THR A 841 28.75 20.42 -21.72
C THR A 841 29.23 20.80 -20.32
N HIS A 842 28.96 22.04 -19.89
CA HIS A 842 29.31 22.58 -18.58
C HIS A 842 28.07 23.17 -17.89
N VAL A 843 27.23 22.30 -17.33
CA VAL A 843 26.08 22.70 -16.50
C VAL A 843 26.57 23.25 -15.17
N VAL A 844 26.22 24.51 -14.88
CA VAL A 844 26.60 25.21 -13.65
C VAL A 844 25.47 25.21 -12.62
N ARG A 845 24.20 25.09 -13.05
CA ARG A 845 23.04 24.97 -12.14
C ARG A 845 21.98 24.05 -12.74
N SER A 846 21.20 23.40 -11.89
CA SER A 846 20.06 22.60 -12.31
C SER A 846 19.01 22.49 -11.21
N ALA A 847 17.76 22.29 -11.61
CA ALA A 847 16.66 21.93 -10.73
C ALA A 847 15.81 20.85 -11.37
N GLN A 848 15.21 19.99 -10.55
CA GLN A 848 14.36 18.88 -10.97
C GLN A 848 13.14 18.79 -10.05
N GLY A 849 12.07 18.17 -10.52
CA GLY A 849 10.86 17.98 -9.71
C GLY A 849 10.06 19.26 -9.48
N LEU A 850 10.29 20.30 -10.27
CA LEU A 850 9.60 21.58 -10.12
C LEU A 850 8.15 21.43 -10.56
N THR A 851 7.19 21.73 -9.69
CA THR A 851 5.75 21.66 -9.99
C THR A 851 5.17 22.98 -10.51
N THR A 852 5.98 24.04 -10.51
CA THR A 852 5.63 25.38 -11.01
C THR A 852 6.52 25.73 -12.20
N SER A 853 6.02 26.55 -13.13
CA SER A 853 6.75 26.97 -14.33
C SER A 853 7.81 28.05 -14.12
N GLN A 854 8.30 28.19 -12.89
CA GLN A 854 9.29 29.19 -12.50
C GLN A 854 10.33 28.61 -11.57
N TRP A 855 11.55 29.11 -11.69
CA TRP A 855 12.66 28.76 -10.80
C TRP A 855 13.67 29.90 -10.67
N SER A 856 13.93 30.34 -9.43
CA SER A 856 14.97 31.32 -9.12
C SER A 856 16.31 30.63 -8.89
N ILE A 857 17.34 31.07 -9.62
CA ILE A 857 18.65 30.44 -9.59
C ILE A 857 19.33 30.68 -8.24
N THR A 858 19.67 29.58 -7.55
CA THR A 858 20.45 29.62 -6.30
C THR A 858 21.46 28.46 -6.29
N PRO A 859 22.74 28.68 -5.95
CA PRO A 859 23.40 29.97 -5.66
C PRO A 859 23.48 30.89 -6.89
N GLY A 860 23.66 32.20 -6.67
CA GLY A 860 23.76 33.18 -7.76
C GLY A 860 24.89 32.89 -8.77
N LEU A 861 24.76 33.46 -9.97
CA LEU A 861 25.70 33.30 -11.08
C LEU A 861 26.79 34.38 -11.10
N PRO A 862 28.00 34.10 -11.63
CA PRO A 862 29.07 35.10 -11.73
C PRO A 862 28.67 36.34 -12.53
N PRO A 863 29.23 37.53 -12.24
CA PRO A 863 28.94 38.76 -12.97
C PRO A 863 29.53 38.77 -14.38
N THR A 864 28.93 39.53 -15.30
CA THR A 864 29.37 39.71 -16.70
C THR A 864 29.57 38.41 -17.48
N ALA A 865 28.86 37.35 -17.10
CA ALA A 865 28.99 36.03 -17.70
C ALA A 865 27.73 35.68 -18.51
N THR A 866 27.94 35.20 -19.73
CA THR A 866 26.86 34.64 -20.56
C THR A 866 26.56 33.22 -20.10
N HIS A 867 25.28 32.95 -19.90
CA HIS A 867 24.75 31.66 -19.51
C HIS A 867 23.67 31.22 -20.50
N TYR A 868 23.58 29.91 -20.69
CA TYR A 868 22.55 29.26 -21.51
C TYR A 868 21.67 28.44 -20.59
N TRP A 869 20.36 28.51 -20.78
CA TRP A 869 19.43 27.73 -20.00
C TRP A 869 18.42 27.02 -20.89
N ARG A 870 17.94 25.88 -20.41
CA ARG A 870 16.94 25.06 -21.08
C ARG A 870 16.05 24.39 -20.06
N VAL A 871 14.82 24.09 -20.47
CA VAL A 871 13.81 23.44 -19.65
C VAL A 871 13.18 22.29 -20.42
N ARG A 872 12.76 21.25 -19.71
CA ARG A 872 11.91 20.19 -20.25
C ARG A 872 10.81 19.84 -19.26
N ALA A 873 9.68 19.38 -19.78
CA ALA A 873 8.59 18.86 -18.97
C ALA A 873 8.73 17.35 -18.81
N VAL A 874 8.25 16.85 -17.68
CA VAL A 874 8.24 15.43 -17.36
C VAL A 874 6.86 15.03 -16.84
N THR A 875 6.27 13.98 -17.41
CA THR A 875 5.00 13.41 -16.96
C THR A 875 5.15 12.65 -15.65
N SER A 876 4.05 12.37 -14.95
CA SER A 876 4.02 11.62 -13.68
C SER A 876 4.79 10.31 -13.74
N CYS A 877 4.70 9.55 -14.83
CA CYS A 877 5.44 8.30 -15.02
C CYS A 877 6.91 8.43 -15.43
N GLY A 878 7.43 9.66 -15.63
CA GLY A 878 8.84 9.89 -15.98
C GLY A 878 9.17 10.10 -17.46
N GLY A 879 8.16 10.27 -18.31
CA GLY A 879 8.31 10.57 -19.72
C GLY A 879 8.77 12.01 -19.85
N ALA A 880 9.99 12.24 -20.32
CA ALA A 880 10.56 13.56 -20.45
C ALA A 880 10.47 14.03 -21.90
N SER A 881 9.98 15.25 -22.11
CA SER A 881 10.06 15.87 -23.42
C SER A 881 11.53 16.14 -23.80
N THR A 882 11.78 16.41 -25.08
CA THR A 882 13.10 16.94 -25.47
C THR A 882 13.35 18.25 -24.74
N TRP A 883 14.61 18.60 -24.51
CA TRP A 883 14.91 19.93 -23.99
C TRP A 883 14.41 21.02 -24.93
N SER A 884 13.95 22.14 -24.36
CA SER A 884 13.71 23.37 -25.11
C SER A 884 14.97 23.79 -25.85
N ALA A 885 14.81 24.62 -26.89
CA ALA A 885 15.94 25.35 -27.44
C ALA A 885 16.63 26.15 -26.31
N PRO A 886 17.98 26.23 -26.29
CA PRO A 886 18.67 27.07 -25.33
C PRO A 886 18.24 28.52 -25.48
N ALA A 887 17.84 29.14 -24.38
CA ALA A 887 17.79 30.58 -24.27
C ALA A 887 19.04 31.06 -23.53
N SER A 888 19.56 32.23 -23.91
CA SER A 888 20.77 32.80 -23.33
C SER A 888 20.47 34.10 -22.59
N PHE A 889 21.27 34.39 -21.58
CA PHE A 889 21.30 35.72 -20.95
C PHE A 889 22.71 36.02 -20.44
N THR A 890 23.01 37.30 -20.27
CA THR A 890 24.27 37.76 -19.68
C THR A 890 23.97 38.46 -18.36
N THR A 891 24.59 37.98 -17.29
CA THR A 891 24.47 38.58 -15.97
C THR A 891 25.02 40.01 -15.99
N ARG A 892 24.44 40.88 -15.16
CA ARG A 892 24.89 42.26 -15.02
C ARG A 892 26.35 42.35 -14.55
N GLU A 893 26.92 43.52 -14.74
CA GLU A 893 28.18 43.87 -14.10
C GLU A 893 27.99 44.12 -12.60
N CYS A 894 29.12 44.15 -11.89
CA CYS A 894 29.12 44.54 -10.49
C CYS A 894 28.81 46.03 -10.36
N LEU A 895 27.64 46.33 -9.81
CA LEU A 895 27.24 47.67 -9.46
C LEU A 895 27.60 47.94 -8.00
N THR A 896 28.07 49.16 -7.73
CA THR A 896 28.21 49.61 -6.34
C THR A 896 26.81 49.86 -5.79
N LEU A 897 26.36 48.98 -4.89
CA LEU A 897 25.09 49.14 -4.20
C LEU A 897 25.05 50.49 -3.46
N SER A 898 23.91 51.16 -3.46
CA SER A 898 23.71 52.37 -2.65
C SER A 898 23.72 52.02 -1.17
N ALA A 899 24.23 52.93 -0.32
CA ALA A 899 24.01 52.80 1.11
C ALA A 899 22.49 52.83 1.40
N PRO A 900 21.97 51.96 2.28
CA PRO A 900 20.59 52.07 2.71
C PRO A 900 20.38 53.40 3.44
N SER A 901 19.13 53.87 3.53
CA SER A 901 18.77 55.03 4.35
C SER A 901 18.26 54.57 5.70
N ALA A 902 18.77 55.13 6.79
CA ALA A 902 18.27 54.86 8.13
C ALA A 902 16.85 55.40 8.29
N THR A 903 15.88 54.52 8.55
CA THR A 903 14.44 54.87 8.65
C THR A 903 14.04 55.06 10.11
N SER A 904 14.31 54.07 10.95
CA SER A 904 13.92 54.09 12.37
C SER A 904 14.96 53.37 13.24
N PRO A 905 15.31 53.90 14.42
CA PRO A 905 15.00 55.23 14.91
C PRO A 905 15.57 56.33 14.00
N SER A 906 14.85 57.44 13.84
CA SER A 906 15.33 58.58 13.07
C SER A 906 16.63 59.14 13.66
N ASN A 907 17.52 59.69 12.84
CA ASN A 907 18.77 60.24 13.32
C ASN A 907 18.56 61.32 14.41
N GLY A 908 19.19 61.12 15.58
CA GLY A 908 19.02 61.95 16.77
C GLY A 908 17.77 61.67 17.61
N ALA A 909 17.02 60.59 17.35
CA ALA A 909 15.81 60.25 18.11
C ALA A 909 16.12 60.07 19.60
N THR A 910 15.35 60.70 20.48
CA THR A 910 15.44 60.53 21.94
C THR A 910 14.26 59.72 22.46
N GLY A 911 14.42 59.07 23.61
CA GLY A 911 13.30 58.30 24.20
C GLY A 911 13.10 56.93 23.54
N VAL A 912 14.12 56.43 22.82
CA VAL A 912 14.06 55.16 22.10
C VAL A 912 14.15 53.99 23.09
N ALA A 913 13.37 52.92 22.89
CA ALA A 913 13.44 51.74 23.75
C ALA A 913 14.87 51.16 23.84
N THR A 914 15.22 50.49 24.93
CA THR A 914 16.53 49.86 25.09
C THR A 914 16.73 48.62 24.22
N THR A 915 15.67 48.08 23.61
CA THR A 915 15.71 47.05 22.55
C THR A 915 15.08 47.61 21.27
N PRO A 916 15.73 48.60 20.61
CA PRO A 916 15.14 49.23 19.43
C PRO A 916 15.09 48.26 18.25
N SER A 917 14.04 48.40 17.43
CA SER A 917 14.03 47.86 16.08
C SER A 917 14.72 48.87 15.16
N LEU A 918 15.86 48.48 14.59
CA LEU A 918 16.57 49.25 13.59
C LEU A 918 16.01 48.88 12.22
N ASP A 919 15.49 49.87 11.51
CA ASP A 919 14.84 49.72 10.20
C ASP A 919 15.52 50.68 9.22
N TRP A 920 15.88 50.16 8.05
CA TRP A 920 16.51 50.89 6.97
C TRP A 920 15.83 50.59 5.63
N SER A 921 15.99 51.49 4.66
CA SER A 921 15.41 51.29 3.34
C SER A 921 15.96 50.05 2.66
N THR A 922 15.09 49.24 2.05
CA THR A 922 15.51 48.17 1.15
C THR A 922 16.26 48.76 -0.06
N VAL A 923 17.45 48.25 -0.34
CA VAL A 923 18.28 48.61 -1.48
C VAL A 923 18.00 47.64 -2.62
N SER A 924 17.67 48.19 -3.80
CA SER A 924 17.46 47.39 -5.01
C SER A 924 18.72 46.57 -5.34
N MET A 925 18.54 45.30 -5.72
CA MET A 925 19.60 44.33 -6.03
C MET A 925 20.47 43.86 -4.84
N ALA A 926 20.20 44.31 -3.62
CA ALA A 926 20.83 43.75 -2.44
C ALA A 926 20.23 42.37 -2.13
N SER A 927 21.08 41.36 -1.93
CA SER A 927 20.62 40.04 -1.48
C SER A 927 20.64 39.93 0.05
N GLU A 928 21.48 40.72 0.71
CA GLU A 928 21.72 40.64 2.15
C GLU A 928 22.06 42.02 2.75
N TYR A 929 22.01 42.15 4.08
CA TYR A 929 22.45 43.34 4.83
C TYR A 929 23.32 42.99 6.03
N ASP A 930 24.23 43.91 6.37
CA ASP A 930 24.94 43.92 7.65
C ASP A 930 24.55 45.17 8.45
N VAL A 931 24.33 45.03 9.75
CA VAL A 931 23.97 46.11 10.67
C VAL A 931 24.83 46.07 11.92
N GLN A 932 25.17 47.25 12.45
CA GLN A 932 25.94 47.44 13.66
C GLN A 932 25.37 48.58 14.50
N VAL A 933 25.46 48.44 15.82
CA VAL A 933 25.19 49.49 16.82
C VAL A 933 26.39 49.64 17.74
N ALA A 934 26.78 50.87 18.03
CA ALA A 934 28.01 51.23 18.74
C ALA A 934 27.79 52.40 19.70
N LEU A 935 28.69 52.55 20.67
CA LEU A 935 28.70 53.66 21.64
C LEU A 935 29.38 54.94 21.11
N ASP A 936 30.10 54.83 20.00
CA ASP A 936 30.85 55.94 19.40
C ASP A 936 30.57 56.06 17.90
N PRO A 937 30.63 57.27 17.32
CA PRO A 937 30.31 57.51 15.92
C PRO A 937 31.31 56.89 14.94
N ASN A 938 32.50 56.51 15.41
CA ASN A 938 33.52 55.84 14.59
C ASN A 938 33.35 54.32 14.59
N PHE A 939 32.37 53.78 15.33
CA PHE A 939 32.12 52.35 15.50
C PHE A 939 33.34 51.58 16.00
N SER A 940 34.14 52.20 16.87
CA SER A 940 35.29 51.57 17.54
C SER A 940 34.82 50.61 18.65
N THR A 941 33.63 50.87 19.20
CA THR A 941 33.00 50.15 20.31
C THR A 941 31.62 49.66 19.89
N VAL A 942 31.59 48.63 19.04
CA VAL A 942 30.35 47.95 18.61
C VAL A 942 29.78 47.14 19.77
N VAL A 943 28.54 47.43 20.15
CA VAL A 943 27.81 46.75 21.25
C VAL A 943 26.76 45.76 20.74
N GLY A 944 26.48 45.75 19.44
CA GLY A 944 25.62 44.78 18.78
C GLY A 944 25.80 44.80 17.27
N SER A 945 25.65 43.65 16.62
CA SER A 945 25.73 43.53 15.16
C SER A 945 24.99 42.31 14.65
N ALA A 946 24.54 42.37 13.40
CA ALA A 946 24.05 41.24 12.64
C ALA A 946 24.52 41.32 11.18
N THR A 947 24.69 40.17 10.54
CA THR A 947 25.25 40.05 9.18
C THR A 947 24.44 39.05 8.36
N ASN A 948 24.49 39.15 7.03
CA ASN A 948 23.74 38.31 6.10
C ASN A 948 22.22 38.29 6.39
N LEU A 949 21.66 39.45 6.75
CA LEU A 949 20.23 39.60 6.96
C LEU A 949 19.51 39.70 5.62
N ASN A 950 18.47 38.89 5.40
CA ASN A 950 17.65 38.98 4.19
C ASN A 950 16.63 40.12 4.26
N ASP A 951 16.27 40.55 5.47
CA ASP A 951 15.33 41.64 5.73
C ASP A 951 16.06 42.95 6.04
N SER A 952 15.42 44.08 5.71
CA SER A 952 15.93 45.42 5.99
C SER A 952 15.58 45.93 7.39
N VAL A 953 15.45 45.01 8.36
CA VAL A 953 15.10 45.30 9.76
C VAL A 953 15.85 44.38 10.71
N TRP A 954 16.24 44.91 11.87
CA TRP A 954 16.88 44.13 12.92
C TRP A 954 16.55 44.67 14.31
N THR A 955 16.08 43.79 15.20
CA THR A 955 15.85 44.13 16.61
C THR A 955 17.12 43.92 17.42
N VAL A 956 17.59 44.96 18.10
CA VAL A 956 18.80 44.89 18.92
C VAL A 956 18.58 43.99 20.14
N SER A 957 19.47 43.01 20.31
CA SER A 957 19.56 42.13 21.47
C SER A 957 21.02 41.82 21.77
N PRO A 958 21.49 41.86 23.03
CA PRO A 958 20.74 42.17 24.27
C PRO A 958 20.36 43.66 24.41
N ALA A 959 19.56 43.99 25.43
CA ALA A 959 19.08 45.36 25.68
C ALA A 959 20.24 46.35 25.96
N LEU A 960 20.16 47.52 25.33
CA LEU A 960 21.08 48.64 25.47
C LEU A 960 20.93 49.37 26.81
N SER A 961 21.96 50.10 27.23
CA SER A 961 21.90 50.92 28.44
C SER A 961 20.93 52.09 28.27
N PRO A 962 20.16 52.46 29.31
CA PRO A 962 19.21 53.57 29.26
C PRO A 962 19.90 54.93 29.28
N ASN A 963 19.21 55.98 28.84
CA ASN A 963 19.73 57.35 28.76
C ASN A 963 21.13 57.45 28.12
N THR A 964 21.40 56.62 27.12
CA THR A 964 22.71 56.47 26.49
C THR A 964 22.58 56.73 25.00
N VAL A 965 23.50 57.51 24.45
CA VAL A 965 23.57 57.78 23.01
C VAL A 965 24.23 56.58 22.32
N TYR A 966 23.59 56.05 21.29
CA TYR A 966 24.10 55.01 20.42
C TYR A 966 24.14 55.49 18.98
N TYR A 967 25.09 54.97 18.23
CA TYR A 967 25.25 55.16 16.79
C TYR A 967 24.99 53.83 16.12
N TRP A 968 24.23 53.82 15.03
CA TRP A 968 23.96 52.60 14.28
C TRP A 968 24.15 52.82 12.78
N ARG A 969 24.57 51.75 12.11
CA ARG A 969 24.83 51.72 10.69
C ARG A 969 24.40 50.40 10.09
N ALA A 970 23.87 50.46 8.88
CA ALA A 970 23.54 49.31 8.05
C ALA A 970 24.13 49.48 6.65
N ARG A 971 24.52 48.39 6.01
CA ARG A 971 24.95 48.37 4.61
C ARG A 971 24.28 47.22 3.89
N ALA A 972 24.01 47.43 2.61
CA ALA A 972 23.53 46.39 1.71
C ALA A 972 24.72 45.57 1.19
N LYS A 973 24.47 44.34 0.77
CA LYS A 973 25.46 43.44 0.20
C LYS A 973 24.82 42.57 -0.88
N ASP A 974 25.56 42.31 -1.94
CA ASP A 974 25.27 41.27 -2.93
C ASP A 974 26.54 40.44 -3.22
N LEU A 975 26.52 39.64 -4.29
CA LEU A 975 27.65 38.83 -4.73
C LEU A 975 28.90 39.67 -5.08
N CYS A 976 28.73 40.93 -5.46
CA CYS A 976 29.80 41.85 -5.85
C CYS A 976 30.40 42.60 -4.66
N GLY A 977 29.75 42.57 -3.50
CA GLY A 977 30.26 43.07 -2.25
C GLY A 977 29.34 44.06 -1.55
N PRO A 978 29.81 44.63 -0.42
CA PRO A 978 29.00 45.52 0.39
C PRO A 978 28.94 46.95 -0.18
N SER A 979 27.82 47.65 0.05
CA SER A 979 27.71 49.10 -0.08
C SER A 979 28.43 49.83 1.05
N ALA A 980 28.49 51.16 0.93
CA ALA A 980 28.81 52.01 2.06
C ALA A 980 27.75 51.87 3.16
N TYR A 981 28.18 52.07 4.41
CA TYR A 981 27.29 52.11 5.55
C TYR A 981 26.42 53.37 5.56
N THR A 982 25.15 53.23 5.95
CA THR A 982 24.35 54.34 6.48
C THR A 982 24.84 54.75 7.86
N SER A 983 24.38 55.88 8.39
CA SER A 983 24.71 56.25 9.78
C SER A 983 23.57 57.07 10.38
N ALA A 984 23.15 56.69 11.57
CA ALA A 984 22.22 57.44 12.39
C ALA A 984 22.56 57.26 13.87
N SER A 985 22.11 58.19 14.71
CA SER A 985 22.21 58.06 16.17
C SER A 985 20.83 58.06 16.83
N PHE A 986 20.76 57.55 18.04
CA PHE A 986 19.60 57.71 18.92
C PHE A 986 20.03 57.69 20.39
N THR A 987 19.20 58.27 21.26
CA THR A 987 19.35 58.23 22.71
C THR A 987 18.26 57.34 23.28
N THR A 988 18.67 56.28 23.98
CA THR A 988 17.72 55.40 24.68
C THR A 988 16.96 56.18 25.76
N ALA A 989 15.71 55.80 25.99
CA ALA A 989 14.85 56.42 26.98
C ALA A 989 15.46 56.33 28.38
N ASN A 990 15.15 57.34 29.19
CA ASN A 990 15.40 57.29 30.62
C ASN A 990 14.45 56.26 31.26
N LEU A 991 14.92 55.45 32.19
CA LEU A 991 14.08 54.48 32.90
C LEU A 991 13.48 55.16 34.13
N CYS A 992 12.22 55.59 34.04
CA CYS A 992 11.44 55.89 35.24
C CYS A 992 10.78 54.60 35.75
N SER A 993 11.02 54.27 37.02
CA SER A 993 10.40 53.12 37.72
C SER A 993 9.14 53.58 38.46
N PRO A 994 8.04 52.80 38.46
CA PRO A 994 6.87 53.09 39.28
C PRO A 994 7.26 53.34 40.74
N SER A 995 6.70 54.38 41.37
CA SER A 995 6.93 54.64 42.79
C SER A 995 6.25 53.56 43.62
N SER A 996 6.92 53.09 44.68
CA SER A 996 6.29 52.20 45.66
C SER A 996 5.18 52.94 46.41
N ALA A 997 3.98 52.38 46.43
CA ALA A 997 2.84 52.91 47.16
C ALA A 997 3.08 52.80 48.67
N THR A 998 2.45 53.69 49.41
CA THR A 998 2.34 53.64 50.87
C THR A 998 0.87 53.64 51.27
N TYR A 999 0.49 52.91 52.33
CA TYR A 999 -0.88 52.95 52.84
C TYR A 999 -1.24 54.37 53.28
N ASN A 1000 -2.34 54.91 52.75
CA ASN A 1000 -2.83 56.23 53.11
C ASN A 1000 -4.06 56.11 54.01
N PRO A 1001 -3.99 56.53 55.29
CA PRO A 1001 -5.09 56.36 56.23
C PRO A 1001 -6.35 57.19 55.88
N ASN A 1002 -6.21 58.26 55.09
CA ASN A 1002 -7.37 59.07 54.66
C ASN A 1002 -8.18 58.34 53.59
N PHE A 1003 -7.50 57.69 52.65
CA PHE A 1003 -8.15 56.88 51.63
C PHE A 1003 -8.44 55.46 52.10
N LYS A 1004 -7.75 54.97 53.15
CA LYS A 1004 -7.73 53.58 53.60
C LYS A 1004 -7.28 52.58 52.53
N ALA A 1005 -6.43 53.04 51.60
CA ALA A 1005 -5.91 52.26 50.49
C ALA A 1005 -4.45 52.66 50.17
N PRO A 1006 -3.68 51.79 49.49
CA PRO A 1006 -2.39 52.13 48.91
C PRO A 1006 -2.43 53.38 48.02
N TYR A 1007 -1.44 54.25 48.18
CA TYR A 1007 -1.35 55.53 47.47
C TYR A 1007 0.07 55.84 46.98
N CYS A 1008 0.17 56.40 45.77
CA CYS A 1008 1.40 57.04 45.28
C CYS A 1008 1.24 58.54 45.01
N ALA A 1009 2.29 59.28 45.38
CA ALA A 1009 2.52 60.65 44.95
C ALA A 1009 2.74 60.73 43.41
N PRO A 1010 2.76 61.93 42.80
CA PRO A 1010 2.99 62.09 41.36
C PRO A 1010 4.26 61.38 40.87
N GLY A 1011 4.12 60.54 39.83
CA GLY A 1011 5.21 59.77 39.25
C GLY A 1011 4.82 59.13 37.92
N CYS A 1012 5.71 58.33 37.33
CA CYS A 1012 5.46 57.60 36.07
C CYS A 1012 4.68 56.28 36.25
N GLY A 1013 4.40 55.90 37.50
CA GLY A 1013 3.68 54.68 37.84
C GLY A 1013 3.53 54.54 39.34
N CYS A 1014 2.70 53.60 39.77
CA CYS A 1014 2.46 53.27 41.17
C CYS A 1014 2.45 51.75 41.35
N ASP A 1015 3.26 51.25 42.28
CA ASP A 1015 3.41 49.83 42.58
C ASP A 1015 2.99 49.56 44.04
N THR A 1016 1.95 48.77 44.27
CA THR A 1016 1.49 48.43 45.64
C THR A 1016 2.51 47.66 46.48
N GLY A 1017 3.54 47.10 45.86
CA GLY A 1017 4.48 46.20 46.50
C GLY A 1017 3.74 45.03 47.13
N THR A 1018 3.88 44.88 48.45
CA THR A 1018 3.21 43.83 49.23
C THR A 1018 2.01 44.34 50.03
N LEU A 1019 1.57 45.60 49.86
CA LEU A 1019 0.55 46.22 50.71
C LEU A 1019 -0.84 45.56 50.59
N VAL A 1020 -1.12 45.02 49.41
CA VAL A 1020 -2.36 44.33 49.06
C VAL A 1020 -2.17 42.81 49.05
N ARG A 1021 -0.98 42.31 49.40
CA ARG A 1021 -0.68 40.89 49.27
C ARG A 1021 -1.32 40.10 50.39
N GLY A 1022 -2.47 39.50 50.12
CA GLY A 1022 -3.15 38.66 51.09
C GLY A 1022 -4.57 38.35 50.69
N ARG A 1023 -5.36 37.98 51.69
CA ARG A 1023 -6.79 37.70 51.53
C ARG A 1023 -7.57 38.28 52.70
N GLY A 1024 -7.45 39.61 52.83
CA GLY A 1024 -7.90 40.36 53.99
C GLY A 1024 -7.26 39.88 55.31
N ASN A 1025 -8.08 39.77 56.36
CA ASN A 1025 -7.64 39.40 57.71
C ASN A 1025 -7.84 37.90 58.05
N THR A 1026 -7.91 37.03 57.03
CA THR A 1026 -8.11 35.58 57.20
C THR A 1026 -6.75 34.86 57.33
N GLY A 1027 -6.58 34.00 58.34
CA GLY A 1027 -5.28 33.36 58.64
C GLY A 1027 -4.79 32.42 57.52
N GLY A 1028 -3.47 32.31 57.31
CA GLY A 1028 -2.90 31.44 56.27
C GLY A 1028 -1.52 31.82 55.71
N GLY A 1029 -0.90 32.93 56.16
CA GLY A 1029 0.47 33.30 55.77
C GLY A 1029 0.58 34.49 54.79
N GLY A 1030 -0.54 35.06 54.33
CA GLY A 1030 -0.59 36.36 53.65
C GLY A 1030 -1.54 37.29 54.40
N PHE A 1031 -1.01 38.10 55.31
CA PHE A 1031 -1.79 39.10 56.04
C PHE A 1031 -1.75 40.43 55.28
N GLU A 1032 -2.91 40.90 54.84
CA GLU A 1032 -3.07 42.30 54.46
C GLU A 1032 -3.15 43.15 55.72
N THR A 1033 -2.06 43.87 56.01
CA THR A 1033 -1.93 44.62 57.27
C THR A 1033 -3.01 45.71 57.43
N ASN A 1034 -3.61 46.18 56.33
CA ASN A 1034 -4.66 47.20 56.32
C ASN A 1034 -5.90 46.78 55.52
N ALA A 1035 -6.23 45.49 55.52
CA ALA A 1035 -7.44 44.96 54.91
C ALA A 1035 -8.69 45.82 55.28
N PRO A 1036 -9.57 46.15 54.33
CA PRO A 1036 -9.65 45.61 52.97
C PRO A 1036 -8.84 46.37 51.91
N ASN A 1037 -8.00 47.34 52.28
CA ASN A 1037 -7.29 48.20 51.31
C ASN A 1037 -8.18 48.86 50.24
N THR A 1038 -9.50 48.97 50.47
CA THR A 1038 -10.44 49.64 49.58
C THR A 1038 -10.69 51.07 50.03
N LEU A 1039 -10.93 51.97 49.06
CA LEU A 1039 -11.20 53.38 49.31
C LEU A 1039 -12.33 53.54 50.31
N ASN A 1040 -12.07 54.29 51.39
CA ASN A 1040 -12.95 54.52 52.53
C ASN A 1040 -13.39 53.25 53.28
N ALA A 1041 -12.75 52.10 53.04
CA ALA A 1041 -13.22 50.76 53.40
C ALA A 1041 -14.64 50.48 52.86
N SER A 1042 -14.94 51.00 51.67
CA SER A 1042 -16.28 50.96 51.05
C SER A 1042 -16.67 49.58 50.50
N CYS A 1043 -15.70 48.68 50.31
CA CYS A 1043 -15.93 47.33 49.86
C CYS A 1043 -15.09 46.37 50.69
N ALA A 1044 -15.74 45.52 51.48
CA ALA A 1044 -15.04 44.58 52.35
C ALA A 1044 -14.67 43.30 51.60
N ASP A 1045 -13.58 42.68 52.05
CA ASP A 1045 -13.12 41.39 51.54
C ASP A 1045 -14.03 40.26 52.04
N GLY A 1046 -13.93 39.12 51.36
CA GLY A 1046 -14.48 37.87 51.82
C GLY A 1046 -13.84 37.42 53.13
N ASN A 1047 -14.63 36.75 53.98
CA ASN A 1047 -14.21 36.32 55.30
C ASN A 1047 -13.83 34.83 55.39
N THR A 1048 -13.81 34.09 54.27
CA THR A 1048 -13.64 32.63 54.24
C THR A 1048 -12.63 32.20 53.20
N GLY A 1049 -11.61 31.42 53.53
CA GLY A 1049 -10.59 30.85 52.63
C GLY A 1049 -9.16 31.03 53.17
N THR A 1050 -8.14 30.59 52.42
CA THR A 1050 -6.73 30.58 52.81
C THR A 1050 -5.85 31.19 51.72
N PHE A 1051 -4.91 32.05 52.10
CA PHE A 1051 -3.98 32.71 51.18
C PHE A 1051 -3.21 31.70 50.30
N HIS A 1052 -3.18 31.94 48.98
CA HIS A 1052 -2.57 31.07 47.95
C HIS A 1052 -3.10 29.63 47.90
N VAL A 1053 -4.23 29.39 48.55
CA VAL A 1053 -5.11 28.24 48.30
C VAL A 1053 -6.34 28.73 47.55
N ASP A 1054 -6.95 29.80 48.06
CA ASP A 1054 -8.11 30.49 47.49
C ASP A 1054 -7.70 31.81 46.83
N GLU A 1055 -8.65 32.42 46.13
CA GLU A 1055 -8.44 33.58 45.28
C GLU A 1055 -7.99 34.79 46.08
N SER A 1056 -6.95 35.49 45.61
CA SER A 1056 -6.43 36.70 46.23
C SER A 1056 -5.87 37.66 45.19
N ILE A 1057 -5.88 38.95 45.49
CA ILE A 1057 -5.14 39.95 44.73
C ILE A 1057 -3.80 40.13 45.46
N ASP A 1058 -2.70 39.99 44.74
CA ASP A 1058 -1.36 40.02 45.34
C ASP A 1058 -0.64 41.34 45.10
N LYS A 1059 -0.95 42.01 43.98
CA LYS A 1059 -0.22 43.20 43.53
C LYS A 1059 -0.97 43.98 42.45
N LEU A 1060 -0.96 45.31 42.53
CA LEU A 1060 -1.33 46.21 41.44
C LEU A 1060 -0.14 47.10 41.05
N VAL A 1061 0.17 47.16 39.76
CA VAL A 1061 1.20 48.03 39.20
C VAL A 1061 0.61 48.86 38.06
N LEU A 1062 0.53 50.17 38.25
CA LEU A 1062 0.21 51.12 37.19
C LEU A 1062 1.49 51.74 36.64
N LYS A 1063 1.64 51.84 35.32
CA LYS A 1063 2.80 52.48 34.69
C LYS A 1063 2.40 53.18 33.39
N THR A 1064 2.99 54.33 33.09
CA THR A 1064 2.82 54.97 31.78
C THR A 1064 3.60 54.20 30.72
N LEU A 1065 3.03 54.07 29.51
CA LEU A 1065 3.71 53.37 28.41
C LEU A 1065 4.96 54.13 27.94
N ASP A 1066 4.90 55.46 27.99
CA ASP A 1066 6.02 56.37 27.68
C ASP A 1066 6.98 56.61 28.86
N ARG A 1067 6.68 56.01 30.03
CA ARG A 1067 7.43 56.13 31.29
C ARG A 1067 7.62 57.58 31.78
N GLY A 1068 6.81 58.53 31.34
CA GLY A 1068 6.75 59.88 31.91
C GLY A 1068 5.70 60.02 33.01
N THR A 1069 5.65 61.16 33.72
CA THR A 1069 4.66 61.42 34.80
C THR A 1069 3.22 61.20 34.34
N ILE A 1070 2.37 60.61 35.20
CA ILE A 1070 0.94 60.45 34.96
C ILE A 1070 0.26 61.83 34.98
N VAL A 1071 -0.30 62.24 33.84
CA VAL A 1071 -1.04 63.50 33.63
C VAL A 1071 -2.39 63.18 32.93
N PRO A 1072 -3.36 64.11 32.89
CA PRO A 1072 -4.65 63.86 32.25
C PRO A 1072 -4.54 63.40 30.80
N GLY A 1073 -5.35 62.43 30.40
CA GLY A 1073 -5.38 61.87 29.05
C GLY A 1073 -4.27 60.88 28.72
N LYS A 1074 -3.31 60.66 29.62
CA LYS A 1074 -2.12 59.83 29.36
C LYS A 1074 -2.44 58.34 29.31
N GLN A 1075 -1.81 57.61 28.38
CA GLN A 1075 -1.99 56.16 28.28
C GLN A 1075 -1.13 55.42 29.32
N VAL A 1076 -1.77 54.55 30.10
CA VAL A 1076 -1.16 53.76 31.17
C VAL A 1076 -1.51 52.29 31.02
N GLN A 1077 -0.63 51.42 31.51
CA GLN A 1077 -0.85 49.99 31.66
C GLN A 1077 -0.99 49.67 33.15
N LEU A 1078 -2.06 48.97 33.50
CA LEU A 1078 -2.30 48.36 34.79
C LEU A 1078 -2.00 46.87 34.71
N ASP A 1079 -1.09 46.38 35.53
CA ASP A 1079 -0.82 44.96 35.73
C ASP A 1079 -1.33 44.54 37.11
N VAL A 1080 -2.25 43.58 37.17
CA VAL A 1080 -2.80 43.02 38.41
C VAL A 1080 -2.30 41.59 38.56
N THR A 1081 -1.52 41.33 39.60
CA THR A 1081 -1.16 39.96 39.99
C THR A 1081 -2.24 39.43 40.91
N ALA A 1082 -2.89 38.36 40.52
CA ALA A 1082 -3.89 37.67 41.32
C ALA A 1082 -3.54 36.19 41.43
N TRP A 1083 -3.75 35.60 42.59
CA TRP A 1083 -3.77 34.15 42.76
C TRP A 1083 -5.13 33.63 42.35
N CYS A 1084 -5.18 32.81 41.30
CA CYS A 1084 -6.38 32.12 40.90
C CYS A 1084 -6.44 30.75 41.59
N GLN A 1085 -7.58 30.39 42.18
CA GLN A 1085 -7.79 29.05 42.71
C GLN A 1085 -8.10 28.08 41.58
N SER A 1086 -8.97 28.48 40.65
CA SER A 1086 -9.34 27.67 39.47
C SER A 1086 -9.81 28.53 38.29
N SER A 1087 -10.31 27.87 37.24
CA SER A 1087 -10.86 28.54 36.07
C SER A 1087 -12.28 29.09 36.26
N THR A 1088 -12.89 28.95 37.44
CA THR A 1088 -14.17 29.60 37.76
C THR A 1088 -14.00 31.06 38.17
N ASP A 1089 -12.78 31.47 38.49
CA ASP A 1089 -12.50 32.77 39.07
C ASP A 1089 -12.50 33.83 37.98
N ARG A 1090 -13.01 35.00 38.33
CA ARG A 1090 -13.12 36.15 37.41
C ARG A 1090 -12.48 37.37 38.06
N VAL A 1091 -11.63 38.06 37.30
CA VAL A 1091 -11.07 39.35 37.69
C VAL A 1091 -11.85 40.47 37.01
N ASP A 1092 -12.24 41.46 37.80
CA ASP A 1092 -12.95 42.67 37.38
C ASP A 1092 -12.14 43.90 37.81
N LEU A 1093 -11.92 44.83 36.88
CA LEU A 1093 -11.11 46.02 37.04
C LEU A 1093 -11.97 47.26 36.82
N TYR A 1094 -11.96 48.18 37.78
CA TYR A 1094 -12.68 49.44 37.73
C TYR A 1094 -11.76 50.63 37.93
N TYR A 1095 -12.20 51.79 37.46
CA TYR A 1095 -11.44 53.03 37.51
C TYR A 1095 -12.33 54.21 37.86
N THR A 1096 -11.79 55.14 38.65
CA THR A 1096 -12.46 56.39 39.00
C THR A 1096 -11.49 57.56 38.92
N THR A 1097 -12.01 58.72 38.53
CA THR A 1097 -11.26 59.99 38.49
C THR A 1097 -11.30 60.76 39.81
N ASN A 1098 -11.99 60.24 40.84
CA ASN A 1098 -12.04 60.90 42.15
C ASN A 1098 -11.98 59.87 43.29
N ALA A 1099 -10.79 59.67 43.86
CA ALA A 1099 -10.58 58.73 44.96
C ALA A 1099 -11.29 59.13 46.27
N ALA A 1100 -11.62 60.41 46.47
CA ALA A 1100 -12.31 60.87 47.68
C ALA A 1100 -13.82 60.55 47.65
N SER A 1101 -14.44 60.56 46.46
CA SER A 1101 -15.84 60.22 46.24
C SER A 1101 -15.96 59.39 44.95
N PRO A 1102 -15.66 58.08 45.04
CA PRO A 1102 -15.46 57.25 43.85
C PRO A 1102 -16.77 56.94 43.12
N SER A 1103 -16.81 57.31 41.84
CA SER A 1103 -17.77 56.77 40.86
C SER A 1103 -17.01 55.86 39.92
N TRP A 1104 -17.31 54.56 39.95
CA TRP A 1104 -16.53 53.52 39.30
C TRP A 1104 -16.99 53.26 37.86
N THR A 1105 -16.05 53.27 36.92
CA THR A 1105 -16.23 52.87 35.52
C THR A 1105 -15.48 51.57 35.27
N ALA A 1106 -16.09 50.60 34.58
CA ALA A 1106 -15.44 49.34 34.25
C ALA A 1106 -14.31 49.53 33.23
N LEU A 1107 -13.11 49.02 33.52
CA LEU A 1107 -11.98 48.95 32.58
C LEU A 1107 -11.94 47.61 31.84
N ALA A 1108 -12.17 46.52 32.57
CA ALA A 1108 -12.25 45.17 32.06
C ALA A 1108 -13.02 44.33 33.08
N THR A 1109 -13.91 43.46 32.63
CA THR A 1109 -14.74 42.63 33.51
C THR A 1109 -14.79 41.22 32.98
N ASN A 1110 -15.03 40.27 33.87
CA ASN A 1110 -15.16 38.85 33.57
C ASN A 1110 -13.88 38.23 32.97
N LEU A 1111 -12.71 38.74 33.37
CA LEU A 1111 -11.42 38.18 32.94
C LEU A 1111 -11.24 36.81 33.59
N ALA A 1112 -11.25 35.74 32.77
CA ALA A 1112 -11.20 34.38 33.26
C ALA A 1112 -9.78 33.97 33.69
N CYS A 1113 -9.66 33.35 34.86
CA CYS A 1113 -8.47 32.60 35.22
C CYS A 1113 -8.34 31.35 34.33
N THR A 1114 -7.14 31.07 33.80
CA THR A 1114 -6.88 29.93 32.90
C THR A 1114 -6.43 28.66 33.64
N GLY A 1115 -6.49 28.68 34.97
CA GLY A 1115 -6.06 27.60 35.86
C GLY A 1115 -5.51 28.15 37.18
N SER A 1116 -5.19 27.24 38.11
CA SER A 1116 -4.68 27.60 39.44
C SER A 1116 -3.31 28.29 39.39
N GLY A 1117 -3.02 29.06 40.44
CA GLY A 1117 -1.74 29.75 40.68
C GLY A 1117 -1.75 31.23 40.31
N SER A 1118 -0.62 31.89 40.57
CA SER A 1118 -0.44 33.32 40.28
C SER A 1118 -0.57 33.62 38.78
N LYS A 1119 -1.39 34.60 38.43
CA LYS A 1119 -1.60 35.13 37.07
C LYS A 1119 -1.46 36.65 37.09
N VAL A 1120 -0.98 37.22 35.98
CA VAL A 1120 -0.92 38.66 35.78
C VAL A 1120 -1.91 39.06 34.71
N PHE A 1121 -2.85 39.94 35.05
CA PHE A 1121 -3.84 40.51 34.14
C PHE A 1121 -3.44 41.94 33.79
N SER A 1122 -3.17 42.19 32.51
CA SER A 1122 -2.72 43.50 32.03
C SER A 1122 -3.82 44.23 31.27
N LYS A 1123 -4.06 45.50 31.60
CA LYS A 1123 -5.02 46.38 30.89
C LYS A 1123 -4.41 47.75 30.62
N THR A 1124 -4.37 48.12 29.34
CA THR A 1124 -4.02 49.48 28.91
C THR A 1124 -5.27 50.35 28.83
N PHE A 1125 -5.20 51.58 29.33
CA PHE A 1125 -6.28 52.57 29.24
C PHE A 1125 -5.74 54.00 29.30
N ASN A 1126 -6.58 54.98 28.94
CA ASN A 1126 -6.24 56.40 29.06
C ASN A 1126 -6.70 56.94 30.41
N VAL A 1127 -5.80 57.62 31.13
CA VAL A 1127 -6.12 58.33 32.36
C VAL A 1127 -7.13 59.43 32.05
N GLY A 1128 -8.09 59.59 32.96
CA GLY A 1128 -9.17 60.58 32.84
C GLY A 1128 -8.66 62.01 32.61
N SER A 1129 -9.52 62.86 32.06
CA SER A 1129 -9.18 64.21 31.60
C SER A 1129 -8.99 65.25 32.72
N THR A 1130 -9.13 64.87 33.98
CA THR A 1130 -8.97 65.74 35.15
C THR A 1130 -7.67 65.45 35.89
N ALA A 1131 -7.04 66.49 36.45
CA ALA A 1131 -5.96 66.31 37.44
C ALA A 1131 -6.57 66.06 38.83
N GLY A 1132 -5.85 65.34 39.70
CA GLY A 1132 -6.34 64.96 41.02
C GLY A 1132 -5.88 63.57 41.45
N VAL A 1133 -6.47 63.02 42.51
CA VAL A 1133 -6.20 61.64 42.94
C VAL A 1133 -7.24 60.72 42.31
N HIS A 1134 -6.78 59.88 41.39
CA HIS A 1134 -7.58 58.86 40.73
C HIS A 1134 -7.36 57.52 41.44
N ALA A 1135 -8.21 56.53 41.17
CA ALA A 1135 -8.02 55.21 41.73
C ALA A 1135 -8.48 54.09 40.81
N ILE A 1136 -7.91 52.91 41.04
CA ILE A 1136 -8.27 51.65 40.40
C ILE A 1136 -8.78 50.71 41.48
N ARG A 1137 -9.79 49.91 41.17
CA ARG A 1137 -10.23 48.76 41.97
C ARG A 1137 -9.94 47.49 41.19
N ALA A 1138 -9.25 46.55 41.81
CA ALA A 1138 -9.24 45.16 41.36
C ALA A 1138 -10.18 44.36 42.26
N GLN A 1139 -10.98 43.49 41.66
CA GLN A 1139 -11.81 42.53 42.38
C GLN A 1139 -11.59 41.16 41.73
N ILE A 1140 -11.29 40.14 42.53
CA ILE A 1140 -11.37 38.74 42.10
C ILE A 1140 -12.56 38.08 42.79
N ARG A 1141 -13.36 37.34 42.01
CA ARG A 1141 -14.58 36.69 42.49
C ARG A 1141 -14.67 35.24 42.07
N TYR A 1142 -15.15 34.42 43.00
CA TYR A 1142 -15.52 33.02 42.77
C TYR A 1142 -16.93 32.95 42.16
N GLY A 1143 -17.04 33.20 40.86
CA GLY A 1143 -18.33 33.33 40.18
C GLY A 1143 -19.18 34.53 40.66
N GLY A 1144 -20.51 34.44 40.51
CA GLY A 1144 -21.46 35.48 40.95
C GLY A 1144 -21.82 36.55 39.90
N LEU A 1145 -22.64 37.53 40.28
CA LEU A 1145 -23.03 38.66 39.43
C LEU A 1145 -22.01 39.80 39.48
N LEU A 1146 -21.84 40.47 38.34
CA LEU A 1146 -20.92 41.59 38.17
C LEU A 1146 -21.41 42.83 38.95
N ASN A 1147 -20.59 43.35 39.86
CA ASN A 1147 -20.82 44.58 40.60
C ASN A 1147 -19.48 45.21 41.00
N THR A 1148 -19.42 46.54 41.15
CA THR A 1148 -18.24 47.30 41.62
C THR A 1148 -17.81 46.94 43.05
N CYS A 1149 -18.71 46.30 43.81
CA CYS A 1149 -18.41 45.59 45.05
C CYS A 1149 -19.33 44.37 45.12
N SER A 1150 -18.97 43.27 44.45
CA SER A 1150 -19.77 42.04 44.47
C SER A 1150 -19.83 41.48 45.90
N ALA A 1151 -20.89 40.78 46.29
CA ALA A 1151 -20.88 40.04 47.56
C ALA A 1151 -20.33 38.62 47.33
N GLY A 1152 -19.60 38.07 48.30
CA GLY A 1152 -19.14 36.68 48.25
C GLY A 1152 -18.06 36.40 49.30
N SER A 1153 -18.18 35.27 50.00
CA SER A 1153 -17.28 34.94 51.13
C SER A 1153 -15.83 34.67 50.71
N TYR A 1154 -15.61 34.38 49.42
CA TYR A 1154 -14.29 34.09 48.86
C TYR A 1154 -13.69 35.21 48.02
N ASN A 1155 -14.44 36.29 47.79
CA ASN A 1155 -14.01 37.33 46.86
C ASN A 1155 -13.06 38.33 47.54
N GLU A 1156 -12.05 38.79 46.82
CA GLU A 1156 -11.01 39.71 47.30
C GLU A 1156 -11.03 41.03 46.51
N ARG A 1157 -10.73 42.17 47.15
CA ARG A 1157 -10.81 43.51 46.55
C ARG A 1157 -9.74 44.43 47.09
N ASP A 1158 -9.00 45.05 46.18
CA ASP A 1158 -8.01 46.06 46.54
C ASP A 1158 -8.14 47.29 45.66
N ASP A 1159 -7.97 48.47 46.28
CA ASP A 1159 -7.90 49.73 45.56
C ASP A 1159 -6.45 50.27 45.52
N LEU A 1160 -6.09 50.92 44.41
CA LEU A 1160 -4.84 51.66 44.26
C LEU A 1160 -5.15 53.11 43.90
N ALA A 1161 -4.86 54.04 44.81
CA ALA A 1161 -4.95 55.47 44.58
C ALA A 1161 -3.63 56.02 44.01
N PHE A 1162 -3.70 56.93 43.04
CA PHE A 1162 -2.52 57.55 42.45
C PHE A 1162 -2.79 58.99 42.02
N THR A 1163 -1.74 59.81 42.06
CA THR A 1163 -1.86 61.22 41.69
C THR A 1163 -1.69 61.41 40.19
N VAL A 1164 -2.66 62.10 39.57
CA VAL A 1164 -2.59 62.61 38.21
C VAL A 1164 -2.20 64.08 38.28
N ALA A 1165 -0.96 64.38 37.90
CA ALA A 1165 -0.39 65.72 38.01
C ALA A 1165 -1.01 66.69 37.01
N THR A 1166 -1.12 67.98 37.36
CA THR A 1166 -1.50 69.03 36.42
C THR A 1166 -0.46 69.09 35.28
N PRO A 1167 -0.87 69.14 33.99
CA PRO A 1167 0.07 69.29 32.89
C PRO A 1167 0.91 70.55 33.11
N GLN A 1168 2.23 70.42 33.24
CA GLN A 1168 3.09 71.60 33.20
C GLN A 1168 3.22 72.05 31.74
N THR A 1169 2.77 73.27 31.46
CA THR A 1169 3.06 73.96 30.19
C THR A 1169 4.56 74.21 30.12
N GLN A 1170 5.29 73.40 29.36
CA GLN A 1170 6.65 73.73 28.95
C GLN A 1170 6.59 74.91 27.97
N THR A 1171 7.06 76.08 28.40
CA THR A 1171 7.49 77.16 27.52
C THR A 1171 8.74 76.70 26.76
N ALA A 1172 8.63 76.61 25.44
CA ALA A 1172 9.76 76.38 24.55
C ALA A 1172 10.75 77.56 24.66
N SER A 1173 11.97 77.30 25.16
CA SER A 1173 13.11 78.17 24.95
C SER A 1173 13.93 77.60 23.80
N LEU A 1174 13.88 78.25 22.64
CA LEU A 1174 14.78 78.03 21.52
C LEU A 1174 16.24 78.24 21.96
N LYS A 1175 17.08 77.23 21.78
CA LYS A 1175 18.45 77.34 21.27
C LYS A 1175 18.83 76.09 20.50
#